data_AF-A0A812XMH9-F1
#
_entry.id   AF-A0A812XMH9-F1
#
_cell.length_a   1.000
_cell.length_b   1.000
_cell.length_c   1.000
_cell.angle_alpha   90.00
_cell.angle_beta   90.00
_cell.angle_gamma   90.00
#
_symmetry.space_group_name_H-M   'P 1'
#
loop_
_entity.id
_entity.type
_entity.pdbx_description
1 polymer ?
#
loop_
_entity_poly.entity_id
_entity_poly.type
_entity_poly.pdbx_seq_one_letter_code
_entity_poly.pdbx_strand_id
1 'polypeptide(L)'
;MPAISGEIKPEDVAAASVLLQCLQASKSNSENGVAAQLQNGWKPSKDLADAIEALAKEARRALPDVTVGLWPGAAKAEPYDEMRDEKGHCRAAYVGVIKEMDQILNRKPRRINDFKAESEKCFKGDNRLYHIPRMLTQPEAAKITAGVAQRAQALRRLVMDVNSRKEMKVGQLSCVRSGALPRDVFNRIAARAGEQWTQNLVQKEADSKKLYWNIWYGPDIIRGPCEHGHEFYVVEDNLGYVGGFGDLPLARQVLVGEANGSKGFPELKPHLEPANAERLYEEMANHYKRQVAEGEKVVVLYYHRSVRDDNEDRRLVTLLRQKGLVPVQLPDEKGPREDQPRLLVRHGRVLLATPAKATKDSQKDADRRSRSPARRRGSPVKAQAPQEEPVGLVVLLSEPTDVQPGHPSTKLRSAIDEARTRISAYEEMEKKEVMKASRNEKSLVCMKAKVEFLDTDGNKSSLQMKGGKLIWTWTDKNTNQSERIDGPIRYNAGTGKLTFGESYHYKPDVEGLKKLEQAWQMSDHPIEAERARRCATELREAVESVGQVIGERDSKNARDQLFRVLRRDDKEGWQRLMEGKQGVPGLLEAYYKGRVKVANGPGLILVEDKELCSYMDQLIQHYLGEEPILRTIPTRSFAGEPDLIHSVFDIPSTQPNVVVKRVDGRGGNAVWVGAKLPRQEFLAARPLVAAEPEAFIVQRYTALSKVDGQITDLRGPAFITSSEEALSGGPGVAISPVLWGRGVPADSSNGKVNISDAGFEFAVATAMLC
;
A
#
# COMPACT_ATOMS: atom_id res chain seq x y z
N MET A 1 -8.64 43.96 27.70
CA MET A 1 -9.11 42.61 28.03
C MET A 1 -8.38 42.12 29.26
N PRO A 2 -9.02 41.36 30.17
CA PRO A 2 -8.38 40.86 31.39
C PRO A 2 -7.25 39.88 31.04
N ALA A 3 -6.29 39.77 31.96
CA ALA A 3 -5.07 38.98 31.86
C ALA A 3 -5.31 37.55 31.37
N ILE A 4 -4.61 37.16 30.30
CA ILE A 4 -4.42 35.76 29.92
C ILE A 4 -3.30 35.25 30.83
N SER A 5 -3.67 34.75 32.00
CA SER A 5 -2.75 34.16 32.99
C SER A 5 -2.77 32.63 32.98
N GLY A 6 -3.07 32.02 31.83
CA GLY A 6 -3.04 30.57 31.63
C GLY A 6 -1.95 30.18 30.63
N GLU A 7 -1.35 29.01 30.80
CA GLU A 7 -0.47 28.40 29.79
C GLU A 7 -1.19 28.37 28.44
N ILE A 8 -0.55 28.98 27.42
CA ILE A 8 -1.03 28.93 26.04
C ILE A 8 -0.84 27.51 25.53
N LYS A 9 -1.92 26.85 25.10
CA LYS A 9 -1.88 25.48 24.62
C LYS A 9 -1.70 25.41 23.10
N PRO A 10 -1.17 24.32 22.53
CA PRO A 10 -0.98 24.17 21.08
C PRO A 10 -2.26 24.41 20.25
N GLU A 11 -3.42 24.03 20.79
CA GLU A 11 -4.73 24.28 20.18
C GLU A 11 -5.09 25.77 20.05
N ASP A 12 -4.66 26.61 21.00
CA ASP A 12 -4.87 28.06 20.97
C ASP A 12 -4.03 28.70 19.84
N VAL A 13 -2.85 28.13 19.58
CA VAL A 13 -1.92 28.57 18.53
C VAL A 13 -2.41 28.20 17.12
N ALA A 14 -2.99 27.00 16.97
CA ALA A 14 -3.61 26.56 15.73
C ALA A 14 -4.81 27.44 15.37
N ALA A 15 -5.67 27.75 16.35
CA ALA A 15 -6.81 28.64 16.16
C ALA A 15 -6.38 30.07 15.78
N ALA A 16 -5.37 30.62 16.46
CA ALA A 16 -4.83 31.96 16.16
C ALA A 16 -4.17 32.03 14.77
N SER A 17 -3.46 30.97 14.33
CA SER A 17 -2.82 30.92 13.01
C SER A 17 -3.84 30.88 11.86
N VAL A 18 -4.94 30.14 12.02
CA VAL A 18 -6.05 30.12 11.05
C VAL A 18 -6.71 31.50 10.96
N LEU A 19 -6.99 32.13 12.11
CA LEU A 19 -7.54 33.49 12.16
C LEU A 19 -6.63 34.53 11.48
N LEU A 20 -5.30 34.41 11.66
CA LEU A 20 -4.34 35.31 11.03
C LEU A 20 -4.25 35.11 9.50
N GLN A 21 -4.32 33.87 9.02
CA GLN A 21 -4.37 33.57 7.59
C GLN A 21 -5.65 34.12 6.94
N CYS A 22 -6.78 33.99 7.64
CA CYS A 22 -8.05 34.58 7.24
C CYS A 22 -7.96 36.13 7.13
N LEU A 23 -7.33 36.77 8.11
CA LEU A 23 -7.10 38.22 8.11
C LEU A 23 -6.18 38.68 6.98
N GLN A 24 -5.10 37.95 6.71
CA GLN A 24 -4.15 38.30 5.64
C GLN A 24 -4.76 38.12 4.24
N ALA A 25 -5.54 37.05 4.04
CA ALA A 25 -6.29 36.84 2.80
C ALA A 25 -7.31 37.96 2.51
N SER A 26 -7.85 38.60 3.55
CA SER A 26 -8.79 39.72 3.40
C SER A 26 -8.13 41.04 2.96
N LYS A 27 -6.80 41.17 3.10
CA LYS A 27 -6.03 42.38 2.73
C LYS A 27 -5.43 42.32 1.32
N SER A 28 -5.27 41.15 0.72
CA SER A 28 -4.75 40.98 -0.65
C SER A 28 -5.88 40.73 -1.65
N ASN A 29 -6.19 41.72 -2.48
CA ASN A 29 -7.04 41.54 -3.68
C ASN A 29 -6.25 40.79 -4.79
N SER A 30 -5.88 39.53 -4.55
CA SER A 30 -5.36 38.65 -5.60
C SER A 30 -6.06 37.30 -5.52
N GLU A 31 -6.70 36.95 -6.64
CA GLU A 31 -7.53 35.79 -6.88
C GLU A 31 -6.80 34.47 -6.55
N ASN A 32 -7.06 33.92 -5.36
CA ASN A 32 -6.80 32.51 -5.05
C ASN A 32 -7.73 32.04 -3.91
N GLY A 33 -8.24 30.81 -4.04
CA GLY A 33 -9.44 30.26 -3.39
C GLY A 33 -9.49 30.11 -1.87
N VAL A 34 -8.58 30.72 -1.11
CA VAL A 34 -8.69 30.82 0.36
C VAL A 34 -9.51 32.06 0.77
N ALA A 35 -9.56 33.10 -0.08
CA ALA A 35 -10.35 34.31 0.17
C ALA A 35 -11.87 34.08 0.01
N ALA A 36 -12.29 33.02 -0.68
CA ALA A 36 -13.70 32.75 -0.97
C ALA A 36 -14.49 32.19 0.23
N GLN A 37 -13.83 31.69 1.28
CA GLN A 37 -14.49 31.20 2.49
C GLN A 37 -14.77 32.30 3.54
N LEU A 38 -14.42 33.56 3.25
CA LEU A 38 -14.73 34.73 4.09
C LEU A 38 -15.63 35.74 3.37
N GLN A 39 -16.61 35.27 2.59
CA GLN A 39 -17.66 36.14 2.03
C GLN A 39 -18.79 36.39 3.02
N ASN A 40 -18.48 36.93 4.21
CA ASN A 40 -19.49 37.42 5.14
C ASN A 40 -19.23 38.85 5.63
N GLY A 41 -18.58 39.67 4.80
CA GLY A 41 -18.43 41.11 5.06
C GLY A 41 -17.80 41.46 6.40
N TRP A 42 -17.17 40.50 7.07
CA TRP A 42 -16.63 40.67 8.41
C TRP A 42 -15.32 41.43 8.29
N LYS A 43 -15.40 42.73 8.56
CA LYS A 43 -14.23 43.57 8.83
C LYS A 43 -14.05 43.57 10.35
N PRO A 44 -13.07 42.82 10.89
CA PRO A 44 -12.75 42.94 12.30
C PRO A 44 -12.40 44.39 12.61
N SER A 45 -12.80 44.88 13.79
CA SER A 45 -12.34 46.19 14.25
C SER A 45 -10.81 46.20 14.29
N LYS A 46 -10.21 47.38 14.10
CA LYS A 46 -8.75 47.54 14.16
C LYS A 46 -8.19 46.89 15.45
N ASP A 47 -8.88 47.09 16.57
CA ASP A 47 -8.49 46.52 17.87
C ASP A 47 -8.54 44.99 17.92
N LEU A 48 -9.48 44.34 17.23
CA LEU A 48 -9.55 42.88 17.17
C LEU A 48 -8.48 42.29 16.23
N ALA A 49 -8.22 42.96 15.10
CA ALA A 49 -7.12 42.58 14.22
C ALA A 49 -5.77 42.73 14.93
N ASP A 50 -5.56 43.85 15.63
CA ASP A 50 -4.35 44.13 16.41
C ASP A 50 -4.21 43.14 17.58
N ALA A 51 -5.30 42.74 18.23
CA ALA A 51 -5.29 41.74 19.29
C ALA A 51 -4.95 40.34 18.79
N ILE A 52 -5.49 39.91 17.64
CA ILE A 52 -5.16 38.61 17.02
C ILE A 52 -3.70 38.61 16.57
N GLU A 53 -3.21 39.73 16.01
CA GLU A 53 -1.81 39.87 15.60
C GLU A 53 -0.86 39.86 16.80
N ALA A 54 -1.23 40.50 17.91
CA ALA A 54 -0.49 40.44 19.17
C ALA A 54 -0.45 39.01 19.76
N LEU A 55 -1.59 38.31 19.80
CA LEU A 55 -1.67 36.93 20.30
C LEU A 55 -0.85 35.96 19.44
N ALA A 56 -0.92 36.11 18.12
CA ALA A 56 -0.12 35.30 17.20
C ALA A 56 1.38 35.58 17.35
N LYS A 57 1.76 36.83 17.64
CA LYS A 57 3.16 37.22 17.90
C LYS A 57 3.68 36.69 19.24
N GLU A 58 2.82 36.64 20.25
CA GLU A 58 3.13 36.10 21.58
C GLU A 58 3.20 34.56 21.55
N ALA A 59 2.29 33.90 20.84
CA ALA A 59 2.34 32.46 20.56
C ALA A 59 3.62 32.06 19.78
N ARG A 60 4.03 32.84 18.77
CA ARG A 60 5.29 32.62 18.04
C ARG A 60 6.53 32.84 18.91
N ARG A 61 6.46 33.69 19.94
CA ARG A 61 7.54 33.89 20.93
C ARG A 61 7.61 32.77 21.96
N ALA A 62 6.49 32.11 22.23
CA ALA A 62 6.40 31.00 23.18
C ALA A 62 6.80 29.65 22.55
N LEU A 63 6.67 29.51 21.22
CA LEU A 63 7.25 28.38 20.49
C LEU A 63 8.78 28.50 20.47
N PRO A 64 9.53 27.39 20.65
CA PRO A 64 10.97 27.40 20.43
C PRO A 64 11.27 27.97 19.04
N ASP A 65 12.32 28.79 18.95
CA ASP A 65 12.77 29.42 17.70
C ASP A 65 13.31 28.33 16.75
N VAL A 66 12.43 27.54 16.14
CA VAL A 66 12.78 26.59 15.08
C VAL A 66 12.87 27.38 13.78
N THR A 67 13.80 28.34 13.72
CA THR A 67 14.14 29.07 12.49
C THR A 67 14.91 28.18 11.51
N VAL A 68 15.40 27.02 11.96
CA VAL A 68 16.10 26.04 11.15
C VAL A 68 15.12 24.92 10.79
N GLY A 69 14.70 24.91 9.51
CA GLY A 69 13.84 23.86 8.96
C GLY A 69 14.47 22.46 9.04
N LEU A 70 13.65 21.42 8.88
CA LEU A 70 14.10 20.03 8.99
C LEU A 70 15.08 19.67 7.85
N TRP A 71 16.24 19.09 8.20
CA TRP A 71 17.33 18.68 7.29
C TRP A 71 17.72 19.75 6.25
N PRO A 72 18.20 20.93 6.69
CA PRO A 72 18.49 22.03 5.77
C PRO A 72 19.56 21.63 4.75
N GLY A 73 19.31 21.94 3.47
CA GLY A 73 20.25 21.68 2.38
C GLY A 73 20.11 20.29 1.74
N ALA A 74 19.27 19.40 2.26
CA ALA A 74 19.06 18.07 1.68
C ALA A 74 18.64 18.12 0.20
N ALA A 75 17.84 19.12 -0.19
CA ALA A 75 17.42 19.34 -1.58
C ALA A 75 18.50 19.94 -2.49
N LYS A 76 19.55 20.54 -1.91
CA LYS A 76 20.66 21.16 -2.65
C LYS A 76 21.81 20.20 -2.90
N ALA A 77 21.75 19.00 -2.32
CA ALA A 77 22.80 18.01 -2.48
C ALA A 77 22.77 17.43 -3.89
N GLU A 78 23.94 17.34 -4.52
CA GLU A 78 24.05 16.83 -5.89
C GLU A 78 23.81 15.31 -5.94
N PRO A 79 23.01 14.82 -6.89
CA PRO A 79 22.81 13.40 -7.09
C PRO A 79 24.12 12.74 -7.55
N TYR A 80 24.36 11.51 -7.10
CA TYR A 80 25.50 10.73 -7.58
C TYR A 80 25.29 10.30 -9.03
N ASP A 81 26.22 10.63 -9.92
CA ASP A 81 26.27 10.05 -11.27
C ASP A 81 27.02 8.71 -11.20
N GLU A 82 26.31 7.62 -11.50
CA GLU A 82 26.86 6.26 -11.48
C GLU A 82 27.88 6.04 -12.58
N MET A 83 27.75 6.75 -13.70
CA MET A 83 28.60 6.59 -14.87
C MET A 83 29.82 7.50 -14.84
N ARG A 84 29.69 8.69 -14.24
CA ARG A 84 30.73 9.73 -14.31
C ARG A 84 31.17 10.24 -12.93
N ASP A 85 32.45 10.55 -12.82
CA ASP A 85 32.98 11.26 -11.66
C ASP A 85 32.69 12.77 -11.73
N GLU A 86 33.08 13.51 -10.69
CA GLU A 86 32.87 14.97 -10.61
C GLU A 86 33.61 15.76 -11.70
N LYS A 87 34.61 15.16 -12.35
CA LYS A 87 35.36 15.75 -13.47
C LYS A 87 34.76 15.34 -14.83
N GLY A 88 33.70 14.54 -14.85
CA GLY A 88 33.04 14.03 -16.05
C GLY A 88 33.69 12.78 -16.65
N HIS A 89 34.73 12.21 -16.01
CA HIS A 89 35.36 10.99 -16.49
C HIS A 89 34.48 9.77 -16.20
N CYS A 90 34.51 8.79 -17.10
CA CYS A 90 33.80 7.53 -16.90
C CYS A 90 34.37 6.78 -15.69
N ARG A 91 33.51 6.39 -14.75
CA ARG A 91 33.90 5.58 -13.59
C ARG A 91 34.32 4.19 -14.03
N ALA A 92 35.27 3.60 -13.30
CA ALA A 92 35.87 2.30 -13.64
C ALA A 92 34.81 1.20 -13.91
N ALA A 93 33.74 1.15 -13.11
CA ALA A 93 32.66 0.18 -13.28
C ALA A 93 31.91 0.27 -14.63
N TYR A 94 31.99 1.42 -15.31
CA TYR A 94 31.28 1.69 -16.55
C TYR A 94 32.19 1.74 -17.79
N VAL A 95 33.51 1.82 -17.65
CA VAL A 95 34.45 2.02 -18.78
C VAL A 95 34.22 1.01 -19.91
N GLY A 96 34.14 -0.29 -19.57
CA GLY A 96 33.90 -1.35 -20.54
C GLY A 96 32.52 -1.26 -21.20
N VAL A 97 31.47 -1.05 -20.40
CA VAL A 97 30.08 -0.95 -20.88
C VAL A 97 29.90 0.23 -21.83
N ILE A 98 30.38 1.42 -21.45
CA ILE A 98 30.24 2.63 -22.26
C ILE A 98 31.05 2.52 -23.55
N LYS A 99 32.25 1.95 -23.50
CA LYS A 99 33.04 1.69 -24.71
C LYS A 99 32.29 0.81 -25.72
N GLU A 100 31.61 -0.24 -25.27
CA GLU A 100 30.81 -1.08 -26.17
C GLU A 100 29.54 -0.37 -26.66
N MET A 101 28.85 0.34 -25.76
CA MET A 101 27.64 1.09 -26.11
C MET A 101 27.92 2.18 -27.15
N ASP A 102 29.01 2.93 -27.01
CA ASP A 102 29.43 3.94 -27.99
C ASP A 102 29.76 3.31 -29.35
N GLN A 103 30.44 2.16 -29.35
CA GLN A 103 30.71 1.43 -30.60
C GLN A 103 29.42 0.95 -31.28
N ILE A 104 28.46 0.47 -30.51
CA ILE A 104 27.16 0.01 -31.01
C ILE A 104 26.35 1.20 -31.52
N LEU A 105 26.33 2.31 -30.79
CA LEU A 105 25.64 3.54 -31.20
C LEU A 105 26.18 4.04 -32.54
N ASN A 106 27.50 4.04 -32.72
CA ASN A 106 28.14 4.50 -33.95
C ASN A 106 27.92 3.55 -35.14
N ARG A 107 27.95 2.23 -34.91
CA ARG A 107 27.88 1.23 -36.00
C ARG A 107 26.47 0.74 -36.32
N LYS A 108 25.63 0.61 -35.29
CA LYS A 108 24.30 -0.02 -35.33
C LYS A 108 23.31 0.71 -34.40
N PRO A 109 23.05 2.02 -34.57
CA PRO A 109 22.24 2.83 -33.64
C PRO A 109 20.83 2.28 -33.42
N ARG A 110 20.23 1.65 -34.45
CA ARG A 110 18.90 1.00 -34.33
C ARG A 110 18.85 -0.06 -33.22
N ARG A 111 19.96 -0.74 -32.89
CA ARG A 111 19.97 -1.71 -31.78
C ARG A 111 19.69 -1.07 -30.44
N ILE A 112 20.15 0.16 -30.21
CA ILE A 112 19.87 0.92 -28.98
C ILE A 112 18.45 1.48 -29.03
N ASN A 113 18.09 2.14 -30.14
CA ASN A 113 16.78 2.79 -30.29
C ASN A 113 15.61 1.80 -30.21
N ASP A 114 15.77 0.60 -30.75
CA ASP A 114 14.73 -0.43 -30.79
C ASP A 114 14.73 -1.33 -29.53
N PHE A 115 15.77 -1.26 -28.68
CA PHE A 115 15.92 -2.14 -27.51
C PHE A 115 14.77 -2.01 -26.51
N LYS A 116 14.23 -0.80 -26.36
CA LYS A 116 13.06 -0.56 -25.51
C LYS A 116 11.87 -1.43 -25.94
N ALA A 117 11.53 -1.42 -27.22
CA ALA A 117 10.42 -2.22 -27.76
C ALA A 117 10.75 -3.72 -27.78
N GLU A 118 12.01 -4.08 -28.03
CA GLU A 118 12.49 -5.46 -27.96
C GLU A 118 12.32 -6.05 -26.55
N SER A 119 12.85 -5.34 -25.54
CA SER A 119 12.74 -5.77 -24.15
C SER A 119 11.28 -5.82 -23.70
N GLU A 120 10.47 -4.80 -24.02
CA GLU A 120 9.04 -4.78 -23.72
C GLU A 120 8.30 -6.01 -24.25
N LYS A 121 8.62 -6.43 -25.47
CA LYS A 121 8.08 -7.67 -26.05
C LYS A 121 8.53 -8.92 -25.29
N CYS A 122 9.79 -8.99 -24.85
CA CYS A 122 10.29 -10.11 -24.05
C CYS A 122 9.59 -10.19 -22.68
N PHE A 123 9.30 -9.05 -22.05
CA PHE A 123 8.51 -8.98 -20.81
C PHE A 123 6.99 -9.13 -21.03
N LYS A 124 6.55 -9.27 -22.29
CA LYS A 124 5.14 -9.38 -22.70
C LYS A 124 4.29 -8.15 -22.37
N GLY A 125 4.92 -6.97 -22.35
CA GLY A 125 4.25 -5.68 -22.15
C GLY A 125 4.18 -5.20 -20.70
N ASP A 126 4.53 -6.02 -19.71
CA ASP A 126 4.46 -5.59 -18.30
C ASP A 126 5.60 -4.67 -17.91
N ASN A 127 6.76 -4.84 -18.55
CA ASN A 127 7.97 -4.14 -18.20
C ASN A 127 8.89 -3.95 -19.40
N ARG A 128 9.97 -3.20 -19.22
CA ARG A 128 10.99 -2.96 -20.24
C ARG A 128 12.31 -2.59 -19.60
N LEU A 129 13.41 -2.80 -20.30
CA LEU A 129 14.74 -2.47 -19.80
C LEU A 129 15.28 -1.18 -20.39
N TYR A 130 16.09 -0.50 -19.59
CA TYR A 130 17.08 0.43 -20.11
C TYR A 130 18.24 -0.33 -20.76
N HIS A 131 18.78 0.20 -21.85
CA HIS A 131 19.84 -0.44 -22.62
C HIS A 131 21.21 -0.42 -21.90
N ILE A 132 21.45 0.58 -21.04
CA ILE A 132 22.63 0.63 -20.16
C ILE A 132 22.28 -0.03 -18.82
N PRO A 133 23.03 -1.06 -18.38
CA PRO A 133 22.81 -1.69 -17.08
C PRO A 133 23.15 -0.77 -15.91
N ARG A 134 22.57 -1.06 -14.74
CA ARG A 134 22.99 -0.47 -13.47
C ARG A 134 24.22 -1.22 -12.97
N MET A 135 25.39 -0.59 -13.06
CA MET A 135 26.66 -1.22 -12.67
C MET A 135 26.96 -0.99 -11.19
N LEU A 136 27.56 -2.01 -10.58
CA LEU A 136 28.18 -1.95 -9.26
C LEU A 136 29.61 -2.47 -9.35
N THR A 137 30.50 -1.94 -8.54
CA THR A 137 31.78 -2.59 -8.26
C THR A 137 31.57 -3.80 -7.37
N GLN A 138 32.50 -4.76 -7.37
CA GLN A 138 32.42 -5.93 -6.48
C GLN A 138 32.29 -5.55 -4.98
N PRO A 139 33.05 -4.56 -4.44
CA PRO A 139 32.88 -4.16 -3.05
C PRO A 139 31.51 -3.56 -2.74
N GLU A 140 30.92 -2.81 -3.69
CA GLU A 140 29.57 -2.26 -3.52
C GLU A 140 28.50 -3.37 -3.52
N ALA A 141 28.57 -4.30 -4.48
CA ALA A 141 27.67 -5.45 -4.54
C ALA A 141 27.77 -6.29 -3.26
N ALA A 142 28.99 -6.62 -2.81
CA ALA A 142 29.23 -7.35 -1.58
C ALA A 142 28.68 -6.61 -0.34
N LYS A 143 28.90 -5.29 -0.23
CA LYS A 143 28.37 -4.46 0.87
C LYS A 143 26.85 -4.50 0.89
N ILE A 144 26.20 -4.35 -0.26
CA ILE A 144 24.73 -4.33 -0.34
C ILE A 144 24.17 -5.71 0.05
N THR A 145 24.68 -6.79 -0.55
CA THR A 145 24.23 -8.16 -0.23
C THR A 145 24.45 -8.47 1.26
N ALA A 146 25.61 -8.14 1.83
CA ALA A 146 25.87 -8.34 3.25
C ALA A 146 24.91 -7.55 4.15
N GLY A 147 24.64 -6.28 3.82
CA GLY A 147 23.71 -5.46 4.60
C GLY A 147 22.26 -5.89 4.50
N VAL A 148 21.79 -6.35 3.33
CA VAL A 148 20.45 -6.94 3.19
C VAL A 148 20.33 -8.21 4.03
N ALA A 149 21.37 -9.07 4.03
CA ALA A 149 21.39 -10.28 4.85
C ALA A 149 21.38 -9.96 6.35
N GLN A 150 22.21 -9.02 6.82
CA GLN A 150 22.23 -8.56 8.22
C GLN A 150 20.86 -8.03 8.65
N ARG A 151 20.27 -7.15 7.83
CA ARG A 151 18.94 -6.59 8.11
C ARG A 151 17.85 -7.67 8.15
N ALA A 152 17.88 -8.62 7.21
CA ALA A 152 16.96 -9.77 7.19
C ALA A 152 17.10 -10.66 8.44
N GLN A 153 18.33 -10.87 8.94
CA GLN A 153 18.57 -11.59 10.19
C GLN A 153 18.00 -10.85 11.39
N ALA A 154 18.18 -9.53 11.49
CA ALA A 154 17.59 -8.74 12.57
C ALA A 154 16.05 -8.81 12.55
N LEU A 155 15.44 -8.72 11.36
CA LEU A 155 14.00 -8.91 11.17
C LEU A 155 13.54 -10.32 11.58
N ARG A 156 14.29 -11.36 11.20
CA ARG A 156 14.05 -12.73 11.64
C ARG A 156 13.99 -12.81 13.16
N ARG A 157 14.95 -12.20 13.85
CA ARG A 157 15.03 -12.19 15.33
C ARG A 157 13.87 -11.42 15.96
N LEU A 158 13.46 -10.29 15.39
CA LEU A 158 12.26 -9.56 15.82
C LEU A 158 11.02 -10.45 15.74
N VAL A 159 10.80 -11.09 14.58
CA VAL A 159 9.67 -12.00 14.38
C VAL A 159 9.71 -13.17 15.36
N MET A 160 10.90 -13.75 15.59
CA MET A 160 11.06 -14.82 16.58
C MET A 160 10.75 -14.34 18.00
N ASP A 161 11.17 -13.14 18.39
CA ASP A 161 10.88 -12.54 19.71
C ASP A 161 9.37 -12.38 19.90
N VAL A 162 8.69 -11.83 18.89
CA VAL A 162 7.22 -11.69 18.85
C VAL A 162 6.52 -13.05 18.96
N ASN A 163 7.00 -14.07 18.24
CA ASN A 163 6.40 -15.41 18.20
C ASN A 163 6.87 -16.36 19.32
N SER A 164 7.79 -15.94 20.19
CA SER A 164 8.42 -16.79 21.20
C SER A 164 7.53 -17.09 22.41
N ARG A 165 6.29 -16.60 22.48
CA ARG A 165 5.45 -16.67 23.69
C ARG A 165 4.03 -17.10 23.40
N LYS A 166 3.47 -17.83 24.37
CA LYS A 166 2.07 -18.26 24.38
C LYS A 166 1.09 -17.11 24.65
N GLU A 167 1.55 -15.98 25.17
CA GLU A 167 0.77 -14.74 25.30
C GLU A 167 1.73 -13.57 25.03
N MET A 168 1.39 -12.70 24.09
CA MET A 168 2.24 -11.54 23.77
C MET A 168 1.91 -10.41 24.73
N LYS A 169 2.84 -10.10 25.64
CA LYS A 169 2.83 -8.87 26.42
C LYS A 169 3.94 -7.98 25.89
N VAL A 170 3.58 -6.87 25.26
CA VAL A 170 4.52 -5.98 24.55
C VAL A 170 5.69 -5.57 25.45
N GLY A 171 5.43 -5.21 26.71
CA GLY A 171 6.47 -4.87 27.68
C GLY A 171 7.45 -5.99 28.05
N GLN A 172 7.24 -7.22 27.56
CA GLN A 172 8.14 -8.34 27.78
C GLN A 172 9.03 -8.67 26.57
N LEU A 173 8.77 -8.09 25.39
CA LEU A 173 9.61 -8.24 24.20
C LEU A 173 11.02 -7.73 24.50
N SER A 174 12.04 -8.42 24.02
CA SER A 174 13.43 -8.08 24.36
C SER A 174 13.80 -6.68 23.86
N CYS A 175 13.38 -6.31 22.64
CA CYS A 175 13.62 -5.00 22.04
C CYS A 175 12.88 -3.86 22.77
N VAL A 176 11.70 -4.14 23.32
CA VAL A 176 10.95 -3.17 24.13
C VAL A 176 11.59 -2.99 25.50
N ARG A 177 12.05 -4.08 26.13
CA ARG A 177 12.72 -4.04 27.43
C ARG A 177 14.07 -3.33 27.38
N SER A 178 14.81 -3.44 26.29
CA SER A 178 16.09 -2.75 26.09
C SER A 178 15.91 -1.28 25.68
N GLY A 179 14.71 -0.89 25.23
CA GLY A 179 14.45 0.42 24.66
C GLY A 179 14.86 0.55 23.19
N ALA A 180 15.30 -0.53 22.54
CA ALA A 180 15.61 -0.55 21.10
C ALA A 180 14.39 -0.26 20.22
N LEU A 181 13.18 -0.61 20.71
CA LEU A 181 11.91 -0.22 20.10
C LEU A 181 10.92 0.23 21.18
N PRO A 182 10.48 1.51 21.19
CA PRO A 182 9.54 2.00 22.20
C PRO A 182 8.23 1.22 22.22
N ARG A 183 7.66 1.04 23.42
CA ARG A 183 6.43 0.25 23.62
C ARG A 183 5.24 0.83 22.86
N ASP A 184 5.08 2.15 22.90
CA ASP A 184 4.00 2.87 22.23
C ASP A 184 4.11 2.75 20.71
N VAL A 185 5.33 2.82 20.15
CA VAL A 185 5.61 2.59 18.73
C VAL A 185 5.21 1.18 18.34
N PHE A 186 5.66 0.15 19.08
CA PHE A 186 5.29 -1.23 18.80
C PHE A 186 3.78 -1.43 18.85
N ASN A 187 3.10 -0.85 19.85
CA ASN A 187 1.64 -0.93 19.98
C ASN A 187 0.93 -0.36 18.74
N ARG A 188 1.36 0.79 18.22
CA ARG A 188 0.79 1.40 17.01
C ARG A 188 1.05 0.57 15.75
N ILE A 189 2.26 0.03 15.58
CA ILE A 189 2.62 -0.84 14.46
C ILE A 189 1.76 -2.11 14.49
N ALA A 190 1.70 -2.79 15.65
CA ALA A 190 0.89 -3.99 15.83
C ALA A 190 -0.60 -3.72 15.59
N ALA A 191 -1.07 -2.52 15.92
CA ALA A 191 -2.41 -2.06 15.62
C ALA A 191 -2.71 -1.95 14.14
N ARG A 192 -1.87 -1.24 13.38
CA ARG A 192 -2.06 -1.08 11.94
C ARG A 192 -1.96 -2.40 11.18
N ALA A 193 -1.09 -3.30 11.63
CA ALA A 193 -0.91 -4.62 11.01
C ALA A 193 -2.10 -5.57 11.27
N GLY A 194 -2.94 -5.31 12.28
CA GLY A 194 -4.12 -6.12 12.59
C GLY A 194 -3.79 -7.53 13.14
N GLU A 195 -2.57 -7.73 13.66
CA GLU A 195 -2.02 -9.08 13.88
C GLU A 195 -2.29 -9.68 15.27
N GLN A 196 -2.76 -8.89 16.23
CA GLN A 196 -3.03 -9.37 17.59
C GLN A 196 -4.02 -10.55 17.59
N TRP A 197 -4.98 -10.55 16.66
CA TRP A 197 -5.95 -11.63 16.53
C TRP A 197 -5.34 -12.90 15.91
N THR A 198 -4.43 -12.74 14.94
CA THR A 198 -3.65 -13.87 14.37
C THR A 198 -2.81 -14.54 15.44
N GLN A 199 -2.12 -13.76 16.27
CA GLN A 199 -1.35 -14.30 17.40
C GLN A 199 -2.25 -15.06 18.39
N ASN A 200 -3.40 -14.49 18.76
CA ASN A 200 -4.35 -15.17 19.66
C ASN A 200 -4.89 -16.48 19.09
N LEU A 201 -5.06 -16.58 17.77
CA LEU A 201 -5.48 -17.82 17.11
C LEU A 201 -4.35 -18.83 17.02
N VAL A 202 -3.15 -18.38 16.65
CA VAL A 202 -1.94 -19.23 16.73
C VAL A 202 -1.84 -19.78 18.15
N GLN A 203 -2.04 -18.99 19.20
CA GLN A 203 -1.98 -19.47 20.59
C GLN A 203 -3.10 -20.43 20.99
N LYS A 204 -4.27 -20.31 20.37
CA LYS A 204 -5.43 -21.20 20.61
C LYS A 204 -5.32 -22.52 19.85
N GLU A 205 -4.80 -22.49 18.63
CA GLU A 205 -4.78 -23.61 17.71
C GLU A 205 -3.40 -24.29 17.58
N ALA A 206 -2.33 -23.58 17.95
CA ALA A 206 -0.93 -23.97 17.74
C ALA A 206 -0.01 -23.57 18.92
N ASP A 207 1.20 -24.11 18.92
CA ASP A 207 2.33 -23.49 19.59
C ASP A 207 3.03 -22.61 18.55
N SER A 208 2.99 -21.28 18.70
CA SER A 208 3.60 -20.33 17.75
C SER A 208 5.09 -20.59 17.53
N LYS A 209 5.77 -21.19 18.53
CA LYS A 209 7.18 -21.59 18.42
C LYS A 209 7.40 -22.73 17.42
N LYS A 210 6.37 -23.54 17.17
CA LYS A 210 6.41 -24.71 16.29
C LYS A 210 5.80 -24.44 14.92
N LEU A 211 5.16 -23.28 14.74
CA LEU A 211 4.59 -22.89 13.47
C LEU A 211 5.72 -22.51 12.52
N TYR A 212 5.83 -23.24 11.41
CA TYR A 212 6.73 -22.86 10.33
C TYR A 212 6.20 -21.60 9.66
N TRP A 213 7.04 -20.60 9.49
CA TRP A 213 6.73 -19.44 8.66
C TRP A 213 7.91 -19.14 7.74
N ASN A 214 7.59 -18.67 6.55
CA ASN A 214 8.55 -18.15 5.59
C ASN A 214 7.94 -16.91 4.94
N ILE A 215 8.77 -15.91 4.68
CA ILE A 215 8.38 -14.69 4.01
C ILE A 215 9.47 -14.24 3.04
N TRP A 216 9.06 -13.83 1.85
CA TRP A 216 9.95 -13.17 0.91
C TRP A 216 10.21 -11.74 1.35
N TYR A 217 11.40 -11.23 1.03
CA TYR A 217 11.90 -9.96 1.52
C TYR A 217 12.66 -9.24 0.40
N GLY A 218 12.50 -7.93 0.32
CA GLY A 218 13.26 -7.11 -0.62
C GLY A 218 13.24 -5.65 -0.21
N PRO A 219 14.24 -5.17 0.54
CA PRO A 219 14.31 -3.78 0.93
C PRO A 219 14.60 -2.90 -0.28
N ASP A 220 14.01 -1.71 -0.30
CA ASP A 220 14.28 -0.69 -1.32
C ASP A 220 15.50 0.11 -0.90
N ILE A 221 16.50 0.17 -1.77
CA ILE A 221 17.83 0.70 -1.51
C ILE A 221 18.13 1.81 -2.49
N ILE A 222 18.60 2.95 -1.98
CA ILE A 222 19.00 4.09 -2.80
C ILE A 222 20.46 4.43 -2.53
N ARG A 223 21.14 5.01 -3.51
CA ARG A 223 22.39 5.74 -3.28
C ARG A 223 22.09 7.22 -3.19
N GLY A 224 22.55 7.86 -2.13
CA GLY A 224 22.27 9.26 -1.83
C GLY A 224 23.44 9.95 -1.12
N PRO A 225 23.39 11.28 -1.02
CA PRO A 225 24.44 12.06 -0.39
C PRO A 225 24.44 11.87 1.13
N CYS A 226 25.64 11.86 1.69
CA CYS A 226 25.98 11.83 3.10
C CYS A 226 27.05 12.88 3.42
N GLU A 227 27.43 13.02 4.69
CA GLU A 227 28.42 14.03 5.13
C GLU A 227 29.81 13.87 4.46
N HIS A 228 30.16 12.65 4.03
CA HIS A 228 31.47 12.32 3.46
C HIS A 228 31.40 11.86 2.00
N GLY A 229 30.36 12.27 1.25
CA GLY A 229 30.17 11.90 -0.15
C GLY A 229 28.81 11.25 -0.38
N HIS A 230 28.80 9.97 -0.79
CA HIS A 230 27.57 9.23 -1.06
C HIS A 230 27.62 7.83 -0.46
N GLU A 231 26.47 7.36 0.03
CA GLU A 231 26.33 6.02 0.60
C GLU A 231 24.99 5.38 0.18
N PHE A 232 24.84 4.10 0.50
CA PHE A 232 23.60 3.36 0.28
C PHE A 232 22.72 3.41 1.54
N TYR A 233 21.44 3.72 1.35
CA TYR A 233 20.42 3.74 2.40
C TYR A 233 19.30 2.77 2.07
N VAL A 234 18.74 2.13 3.11
CA VAL A 234 17.44 1.46 3.01
C VAL A 234 16.33 2.49 3.20
N VAL A 235 15.39 2.55 2.27
CA VAL A 235 14.25 3.48 2.29
C VAL A 235 13.05 2.87 3.00
N GLU A 236 12.79 1.59 2.73
CA GLU A 236 11.71 0.80 3.30
C GLU A 236 11.99 -0.70 3.16
N ASP A 237 11.42 -1.49 4.08
CA ASP A 237 11.47 -2.95 4.08
C ASP A 237 10.15 -3.50 3.49
N ASN A 238 10.24 -4.25 2.40
CA ASN A 238 9.08 -4.88 1.76
C ASN A 238 9.11 -6.39 1.99
N LEU A 239 7.95 -6.98 2.31
CA LEU A 239 7.81 -8.40 2.58
C LEU A 239 6.67 -9.04 1.77
N GLY A 240 6.67 -10.37 1.72
CA GLY A 240 5.61 -11.13 1.04
C GLY A 240 5.66 -10.95 -0.48
N TYR A 241 4.74 -10.19 -1.05
CA TYR A 241 4.68 -10.01 -2.51
C TYR A 241 5.61 -8.88 -2.97
N VAL A 242 6.89 -9.23 -3.16
CA VAL A 242 7.94 -8.30 -3.57
C VAL A 242 8.12 -8.35 -5.09
N GLY A 243 7.82 -7.26 -5.80
CA GLY A 243 8.01 -7.18 -7.25
C GLY A 243 9.49 -7.23 -7.67
N GLY A 244 9.72 -7.77 -8.87
CA GLY A 244 11.04 -8.07 -9.47
C GLY A 244 11.52 -9.52 -9.31
N PHE A 245 10.87 -10.34 -8.49
CA PHE A 245 11.24 -11.75 -8.29
C PHE A 245 11.01 -12.60 -9.55
N GLY A 246 10.00 -12.34 -10.36
CA GLY A 246 9.80 -13.11 -11.60
C GLY A 246 10.74 -12.68 -12.75
N ASP A 247 11.31 -11.50 -12.62
CA ASP A 247 11.92 -10.77 -13.75
C ASP A 247 13.44 -10.77 -13.70
N LEU A 248 14.03 -11.03 -12.53
CA LEU A 248 15.46 -11.00 -12.27
C LEU A 248 16.30 -11.82 -13.27
N PRO A 249 16.00 -13.12 -13.57
CA PRO A 249 16.77 -13.86 -14.55
C PRO A 249 16.54 -13.37 -15.99
N LEU A 250 15.29 -13.01 -16.31
CA LEU A 250 14.92 -12.57 -17.66
C LEU A 250 15.61 -11.25 -18.01
N ALA A 251 15.71 -10.31 -17.07
CA ALA A 251 16.33 -9.01 -17.32
C ALA A 251 17.76 -9.13 -17.82
N ARG A 252 18.57 -9.99 -17.18
CA ARG A 252 19.93 -10.26 -17.62
C ARG A 252 19.97 -10.93 -18.99
N GLN A 253 19.13 -11.94 -19.20
CA GLN A 253 19.05 -12.66 -20.48
C GLN A 253 18.66 -11.73 -21.64
N VAL A 254 17.71 -10.81 -21.44
CA VAL A 254 17.32 -9.81 -22.45
C VAL A 254 18.47 -8.83 -22.69
N LEU A 255 19.11 -8.30 -21.65
CA LEU A 255 20.23 -7.36 -21.81
C LEU A 255 21.34 -7.94 -22.70
N VAL A 256 21.71 -9.21 -22.50
CA VAL A 256 22.85 -9.83 -23.18
C VAL A 256 22.47 -10.68 -24.41
N GLY A 257 21.20 -10.64 -24.83
CA GLY A 257 20.71 -11.31 -26.04
C GLY A 257 20.59 -12.83 -25.94
N GLU A 258 20.34 -13.36 -24.73
CA GLU A 258 20.13 -14.79 -24.45
C GLU A 258 18.65 -15.15 -24.33
N ALA A 259 17.77 -14.18 -24.12
CA ALA A 259 16.33 -14.41 -24.06
C ALA A 259 15.75 -14.68 -25.46
N ASN A 260 14.75 -15.56 -25.54
CA ASN A 260 14.08 -15.85 -26.81
C ASN A 260 13.47 -14.57 -27.42
N GLY A 261 13.85 -14.26 -28.66
CA GLY A 261 13.40 -13.07 -29.37
C GLY A 261 14.17 -11.79 -29.04
N SER A 262 15.19 -11.86 -28.17
CA SER A 262 16.08 -10.73 -27.88
C SER A 262 17.40 -10.86 -28.63
N LYS A 263 17.85 -9.77 -29.25
CA LYS A 263 19.20 -9.61 -29.80
C LYS A 263 20.14 -9.04 -28.75
N GLY A 264 19.63 -8.21 -27.83
CA GLY A 264 20.35 -7.58 -26.73
C GLY A 264 21.73 -7.04 -27.13
N PHE A 265 22.67 -7.14 -26.19
CA PHE A 265 24.05 -6.66 -26.29
C PHE A 265 25.03 -7.73 -25.77
N PRO A 266 25.23 -8.84 -26.52
CA PRO A 266 26.20 -9.87 -26.14
C PRO A 266 27.63 -9.34 -25.97
N GLU A 267 27.96 -8.21 -26.61
CA GLU A 267 29.23 -7.50 -26.47
C GLU A 267 29.50 -7.03 -25.03
N LEU A 268 28.46 -6.87 -24.21
CA LEU A 268 28.64 -6.49 -22.80
C LEU A 268 29.19 -7.62 -21.94
N LYS A 269 28.97 -8.89 -22.31
CA LYS A 269 29.26 -10.05 -21.44
C LYS A 269 30.67 -10.06 -20.85
N PRO A 270 31.75 -9.75 -21.58
CA PRO A 270 33.11 -9.73 -21.03
C PRO A 270 33.32 -8.69 -19.91
N HIS A 271 32.44 -7.70 -19.79
CA HIS A 271 32.53 -6.60 -18.81
C HIS A 271 31.64 -6.83 -17.59
N LEU A 272 30.78 -7.84 -17.61
CA LEU A 272 29.83 -8.16 -16.53
C LEU A 272 30.27 -9.45 -15.84
N GLU A 273 30.32 -9.44 -14.51
CA GLU A 273 30.55 -10.69 -13.78
C GLU A 273 29.50 -11.74 -14.11
N PRO A 274 29.89 -13.02 -14.25
CA PRO A 274 28.93 -14.12 -14.29
C PRO A 274 28.15 -14.15 -12.98
N ALA A 275 26.83 -13.91 -13.06
CA ALA A 275 25.96 -13.92 -11.90
C ALA A 275 24.83 -14.94 -12.11
N ASN A 276 24.67 -15.86 -11.16
CA ASN A 276 23.58 -16.82 -11.18
C ASN A 276 22.31 -16.18 -10.60
N ALA A 277 21.55 -15.50 -11.47
CA ALA A 277 20.25 -14.91 -11.11
C ALA A 277 19.21 -15.96 -10.66
N GLU A 278 19.41 -17.25 -10.98
CA GLU A 278 18.50 -18.31 -10.56
C GLU A 278 18.80 -18.91 -9.16
N ARG A 279 19.97 -18.61 -8.59
CA ARG A 279 20.46 -19.20 -7.33
C ARG A 279 19.45 -19.09 -6.19
N LEU A 280 18.80 -17.93 -6.05
CA LEU A 280 17.80 -17.71 -5.00
C LEU A 280 16.64 -18.70 -5.11
N TYR A 281 16.12 -18.94 -6.32
CA TYR A 281 14.99 -19.87 -6.52
C TYR A 281 15.40 -21.32 -6.34
N GLU A 282 16.63 -21.67 -6.70
CA GLU A 282 17.19 -23.00 -6.44
C GLU A 282 17.30 -23.27 -4.94
N GLU A 283 17.89 -22.33 -4.21
CA GLU A 283 18.02 -22.40 -2.76
C GLU A 283 16.64 -22.44 -2.07
N MET A 284 15.70 -21.60 -2.50
CA MET A 284 14.33 -21.57 -2.01
C MET A 284 13.58 -22.87 -2.26
N ALA A 285 13.61 -23.39 -3.49
CA ALA A 285 12.93 -24.65 -3.82
C ALA A 285 13.52 -25.84 -3.06
N ASN A 286 14.85 -25.88 -2.93
CA ASN A 286 15.55 -26.91 -2.17
C ASN A 286 15.23 -26.82 -0.68
N HIS A 287 15.21 -25.61 -0.12
CA HIS A 287 14.78 -25.37 1.25
C HIS A 287 13.36 -25.91 1.46
N TYR A 288 12.39 -25.50 0.65
CA TYR A 288 10.99 -25.94 0.81
C TYR A 288 10.81 -27.45 0.69
N LYS A 289 11.53 -28.11 -0.21
CA LYS A 289 11.49 -29.59 -0.31
C LYS A 289 12.04 -30.27 0.94
N ARG A 290 13.07 -29.71 1.58
CA ARG A 290 13.56 -30.19 2.88
C ARG A 290 12.57 -29.95 4.02
N GLN A 291 11.63 -29.04 3.85
CA GLN A 291 10.61 -28.74 4.86
C GLN A 291 9.42 -29.71 4.83
N VAL A 292 9.27 -30.58 3.84
CA VAL A 292 8.11 -31.50 3.74
C VAL A 292 8.54 -32.96 3.89
N ALA A 293 7.61 -33.82 4.30
CA ALA A 293 7.89 -35.25 4.41
C ALA A 293 8.00 -35.92 3.03
N GLU A 294 8.60 -37.11 2.99
CA GLU A 294 8.66 -37.90 1.75
C GLU A 294 7.25 -38.18 1.21
N GLY A 295 7.06 -37.96 -0.09
CA GLY A 295 5.76 -38.12 -0.76
C GLY A 295 4.83 -36.90 -0.67
N GLU A 296 5.11 -35.92 0.20
CA GLU A 296 4.35 -34.66 0.24
C GLU A 296 4.77 -33.71 -0.89
N LYS A 297 3.79 -32.97 -1.43
CA LYS A 297 4.05 -31.94 -2.43
C LYS A 297 4.34 -30.59 -1.80
N VAL A 298 5.16 -29.82 -2.50
CA VAL A 298 5.28 -28.36 -2.32
C VAL A 298 4.49 -27.70 -3.44
N VAL A 299 3.45 -26.95 -3.08
CA VAL A 299 2.55 -26.30 -4.03
C VAL A 299 2.84 -24.80 -4.10
N VAL A 300 2.78 -24.21 -5.28
CA VAL A 300 2.78 -22.76 -5.50
C VAL A 300 1.37 -22.33 -5.90
N LEU A 301 0.72 -21.58 -5.03
CA LEU A 301 -0.64 -21.07 -5.23
C LEU A 301 -0.57 -19.66 -5.81
N TYR A 302 -1.20 -19.41 -6.97
CA TYR A 302 -1.07 -18.15 -7.71
C TYR A 302 -2.39 -17.69 -8.34
N TYR A 303 -2.57 -16.39 -8.58
CA TYR A 303 -3.83 -15.86 -9.12
C TYR A 303 -4.18 -16.37 -10.52
N HIS A 304 -5.49 -16.41 -10.81
CA HIS A 304 -6.00 -16.58 -12.17
C HIS A 304 -5.78 -15.32 -13.02
N ARG A 305 -5.59 -15.50 -14.35
CA ARG A 305 -5.31 -14.40 -15.31
C ARG A 305 -6.32 -13.25 -15.28
N SER A 306 -7.58 -13.53 -14.97
CA SER A 306 -8.65 -12.53 -14.98
C SER A 306 -8.69 -11.65 -13.73
N VAL A 307 -7.90 -11.98 -12.70
CA VAL A 307 -7.89 -11.25 -11.42
C VAL A 307 -6.75 -10.25 -11.39
N ARG A 308 -5.57 -10.64 -11.86
CA ARG A 308 -4.38 -9.81 -11.95
C ARG A 308 -3.59 -10.22 -13.20
N ASP A 309 -3.49 -9.34 -14.20
CA ASP A 309 -2.69 -9.61 -15.41
C ASP A 309 -1.25 -9.14 -15.17
N ASP A 310 -0.53 -9.95 -14.40
CA ASP A 310 0.90 -9.79 -14.13
C ASP A 310 1.65 -11.00 -14.72
N ASN A 311 2.48 -10.81 -15.74
CA ASN A 311 3.32 -11.88 -16.29
C ASN A 311 4.59 -12.11 -15.47
N GLU A 312 4.97 -11.22 -14.54
CA GLU A 312 6.05 -11.47 -13.58
C GLU A 312 5.72 -12.74 -12.78
N ASP A 313 4.52 -12.78 -12.21
CA ASP A 313 3.99 -13.93 -11.48
C ASP A 313 4.11 -15.24 -12.28
N ARG A 314 3.79 -15.18 -13.58
CA ARG A 314 3.85 -16.36 -14.46
C ARG A 314 5.29 -16.82 -14.70
N ARG A 315 6.23 -15.88 -14.81
CA ARG A 315 7.66 -16.20 -14.92
C ARG A 315 8.15 -16.85 -13.63
N LEU A 316 7.76 -16.32 -12.48
CA LEU A 316 8.08 -16.88 -11.17
C LEU A 316 7.50 -18.30 -10.98
N VAL A 317 6.22 -18.49 -11.31
CA VAL A 317 5.58 -19.82 -11.31
C VAL A 317 6.34 -20.79 -12.22
N THR A 318 6.80 -20.34 -13.39
CA THR A 318 7.58 -21.17 -14.32
C THR A 318 8.94 -21.55 -13.74
N LEU A 319 9.66 -20.60 -13.14
CA LEU A 319 10.95 -20.84 -12.47
C LEU A 319 10.78 -21.88 -11.36
N LEU A 320 9.81 -21.69 -10.47
CA LEU A 320 9.56 -22.63 -9.35
C LEU A 320 9.11 -24.00 -9.83
N ARG A 321 8.30 -24.06 -10.89
CA ARG A 321 7.91 -25.33 -11.53
C ARG A 321 9.11 -26.09 -12.07
N GLN A 322 10.04 -25.40 -12.74
CA GLN A 322 11.27 -26.01 -13.25
C GLN A 322 12.14 -26.55 -12.12
N LYS A 323 12.09 -25.93 -10.94
CA LYS A 323 12.75 -26.45 -9.72
C LYS A 323 11.89 -27.48 -8.97
N GLY A 324 10.80 -27.99 -9.55
CA GLY A 324 10.04 -29.14 -9.04
C GLY A 324 8.93 -28.83 -8.04
N LEU A 325 8.48 -27.58 -7.95
CA LEU A 325 7.27 -27.21 -7.21
C LEU A 325 6.03 -27.35 -8.10
N VAL A 326 4.87 -27.60 -7.49
CA VAL A 326 3.62 -27.85 -8.23
C VAL A 326 2.76 -26.58 -8.30
N PRO A 327 2.55 -25.98 -9.48
CA PRO A 327 1.72 -24.80 -9.60
C PRO A 327 0.23 -25.13 -9.53
N VAL A 328 -0.53 -24.37 -8.74
CA VAL A 328 -1.99 -24.47 -8.59
C VAL A 328 -2.60 -23.08 -8.64
N GLN A 329 -3.68 -22.92 -9.42
CA GLN A 329 -4.39 -21.64 -9.48
C GLN A 329 -5.26 -21.45 -8.24
N LEU A 330 -5.21 -20.25 -7.67
CA LEU A 330 -6.15 -19.80 -6.66
C LEU A 330 -7.55 -19.70 -7.30
N PRO A 331 -8.59 -20.29 -6.68
CA PRO A 331 -9.96 -20.18 -7.19
C PRO A 331 -10.44 -18.72 -7.27
N ASP A 332 -11.16 -18.39 -8.35
CA ASP A 332 -11.86 -17.12 -8.49
C ASP A 332 -13.25 -17.19 -7.81
N GLU A 333 -14.08 -16.16 -7.98
CA GLU A 333 -15.44 -16.13 -7.40
C GLU A 333 -16.35 -17.30 -7.85
N LYS A 334 -16.02 -17.97 -8.96
CA LYS A 334 -16.78 -19.13 -9.47
C LYS A 334 -16.33 -20.44 -8.83
N GLY A 335 -15.33 -20.40 -7.96
CA GLY A 335 -14.80 -21.57 -7.25
C GLY A 335 -13.77 -22.37 -8.06
N PRO A 336 -13.27 -23.47 -7.48
CA PRO A 336 -12.20 -24.26 -8.08
C PRO A 336 -12.68 -24.99 -9.33
N ARG A 337 -11.84 -25.03 -10.37
CA ARG A 337 -12.13 -25.73 -11.62
C ARG A 337 -11.86 -27.24 -11.50
N GLU A 338 -12.81 -28.07 -11.93
CA GLU A 338 -12.69 -29.53 -11.79
C GLU A 338 -11.69 -30.17 -12.76
N ASP A 339 -11.45 -29.51 -13.89
CA ASP A 339 -10.56 -29.93 -14.99
C ASP A 339 -9.10 -29.52 -14.79
N GLN A 340 -8.76 -28.91 -13.65
CA GLN A 340 -7.42 -28.42 -13.34
C GLN A 340 -6.95 -28.90 -11.95
N PRO A 341 -5.62 -28.95 -11.69
CA PRO A 341 -5.11 -29.18 -10.35
C PRO A 341 -5.65 -28.15 -9.37
N ARG A 342 -6.11 -28.60 -8.21
CA ARG A 342 -6.68 -27.74 -7.16
C ARG A 342 -6.30 -28.24 -5.77
N LEU A 343 -6.30 -27.33 -4.81
CA LEU A 343 -6.16 -27.68 -3.40
C LEU A 343 -7.53 -28.01 -2.80
N LEU A 344 -7.57 -29.07 -2.00
CA LEU A 344 -8.71 -29.46 -1.18
C LEU A 344 -8.25 -29.62 0.26
N VAL A 345 -9.12 -29.28 1.22
CA VAL A 345 -8.87 -29.59 2.63
C VAL A 345 -9.87 -30.63 3.10
N ARG A 346 -9.37 -31.80 3.53
CA ARG A 346 -10.19 -32.91 4.03
C ARG A 346 -9.65 -33.40 5.34
N HIS A 347 -10.51 -33.51 6.35
CA HIS A 347 -10.13 -33.90 7.71
C HIS A 347 -8.96 -33.05 8.27
N GLY A 348 -8.89 -31.79 7.82
CA GLY A 348 -7.83 -30.82 8.12
C GLY A 348 -6.44 -31.15 7.56
N ARG A 349 -6.33 -32.02 6.55
CA ARG A 349 -5.13 -32.17 5.73
C ARG A 349 -5.34 -31.49 4.38
N VAL A 350 -4.27 -30.88 3.86
CA VAL A 350 -4.28 -30.26 2.54
C VAL A 350 -3.87 -31.31 1.51
N LEU A 351 -4.67 -31.44 0.45
CA LEU A 351 -4.49 -32.40 -0.62
C LEU A 351 -4.44 -31.66 -1.96
N LEU A 352 -3.56 -32.10 -2.83
CA LEU A 352 -3.54 -31.73 -4.24
C LEU A 352 -4.43 -32.72 -4.99
N ALA A 353 -5.58 -32.26 -5.48
CA ALA A 353 -6.44 -33.04 -6.36
C ALA A 353 -6.08 -32.75 -7.82
N THR A 354 -5.54 -33.76 -8.51
CA THR A 354 -5.21 -33.69 -9.92
C THR A 354 -6.28 -34.43 -10.74
N PRO A 355 -6.87 -33.80 -11.76
CA PRO A 355 -7.84 -34.46 -12.64
C PRO A 355 -7.23 -35.73 -13.26
N ALA A 356 -8.02 -36.81 -13.36
CA ALA A 356 -7.58 -38.01 -14.05
C ALA A 356 -7.27 -37.67 -15.53
N LYS A 357 -6.10 -38.08 -16.03
CA LYS A 357 -5.77 -37.91 -17.45
C LYS A 357 -6.82 -38.63 -18.30
N ALA A 358 -7.49 -37.92 -19.19
CA ALA A 358 -8.29 -38.55 -20.23
C ALA A 358 -7.39 -39.51 -21.03
N THR A 359 -7.70 -40.81 -21.03
CA THR A 359 -7.00 -41.77 -21.87
C THR A 359 -7.33 -41.48 -23.33
N LYS A 360 -6.38 -41.68 -24.26
CA LYS A 360 -6.61 -41.47 -25.72
C LYS A 360 -7.86 -42.22 -26.23
N ASP A 361 -8.24 -43.32 -25.59
CA ASP A 361 -9.45 -44.09 -25.91
C ASP A 361 -10.75 -43.40 -25.46
N SER A 362 -10.75 -42.72 -24.30
CA SER A 362 -11.91 -41.95 -23.83
C SER A 362 -12.22 -40.75 -24.73
N GLN A 363 -11.20 -40.17 -25.37
CA GLN A 363 -11.34 -39.09 -26.34
C GLN A 363 -11.87 -39.57 -27.70
N LYS A 364 -11.43 -40.75 -28.16
CA LYS A 364 -11.99 -41.40 -29.36
C LYS A 364 -13.45 -41.86 -29.16
N ASP A 365 -13.82 -42.30 -27.96
CA ASP A 365 -15.20 -42.69 -27.64
C ASP A 365 -16.13 -41.47 -27.51
N ALA A 366 -15.64 -40.34 -26.99
CA ALA A 366 -16.37 -39.08 -27.00
C ALA A 366 -16.59 -38.56 -28.44
N ASP A 367 -15.57 -38.64 -29.30
CA ASP A 367 -15.65 -38.28 -30.72
C ASP A 367 -16.51 -39.24 -31.56
N ARG A 368 -16.61 -40.51 -31.17
CA ARG A 368 -17.55 -41.47 -31.80
C ARG A 368 -18.99 -41.22 -31.35
N ARG A 369 -19.21 -40.82 -30.10
CA ARG A 369 -20.55 -40.48 -29.57
C ARG A 369 -21.08 -39.14 -30.10
N SER A 370 -20.21 -38.19 -30.45
CA SER A 370 -20.62 -36.93 -31.08
C SER A 370 -21.04 -37.07 -32.55
N ARG A 371 -20.76 -38.22 -33.19
CA ARG A 371 -20.99 -38.48 -34.62
C ARG A 371 -22.14 -39.46 -34.93
N SER A 372 -22.99 -39.82 -33.97
CA SER A 372 -24.13 -40.73 -34.22
C SER A 372 -25.36 -40.39 -33.36
N PRO A 373 -26.47 -39.89 -33.95
CA PRO A 373 -27.68 -39.50 -33.21
C PRO A 373 -28.56 -40.65 -32.69
N ALA A 374 -28.15 -41.92 -32.84
CA ALA A 374 -29.03 -43.05 -32.61
C ALA A 374 -28.53 -44.01 -31.53
N ARG A 375 -29.31 -44.08 -30.44
CA ARG A 375 -29.35 -45.12 -29.39
C ARG A 375 -28.12 -45.25 -28.47
N ARG A 376 -28.26 -44.85 -27.20
CA ARG A 376 -28.51 -45.78 -26.06
C ARG A 376 -28.44 -45.10 -24.69
N ARG A 377 -29.39 -45.49 -23.83
CA ARG A 377 -29.20 -45.62 -22.38
C ARG A 377 -27.97 -46.50 -22.14
N GLY A 378 -26.87 -45.90 -21.73
CA GLY A 378 -25.69 -46.58 -21.19
C GLY A 378 -25.35 -45.93 -19.86
N SER A 379 -25.05 -46.73 -18.85
CA SER A 379 -24.62 -46.27 -17.53
C SER A 379 -23.47 -45.25 -17.66
N PRO A 380 -23.39 -44.22 -16.79
CA PRO A 380 -22.32 -43.24 -16.86
C PRO A 380 -20.98 -43.97 -16.82
N VAL A 381 -20.09 -43.66 -17.77
CA VAL A 381 -18.69 -44.05 -17.66
C VAL A 381 -18.21 -43.43 -16.35
N LYS A 382 -17.90 -44.25 -15.34
CA LYS A 382 -17.34 -43.77 -14.07
C LYS A 382 -16.06 -43.02 -14.41
N ALA A 383 -16.11 -41.68 -14.35
CA ALA A 383 -14.90 -40.87 -14.35
C ALA A 383 -14.02 -41.40 -13.22
N GLN A 384 -12.75 -41.73 -13.53
CA GLN A 384 -11.81 -42.09 -12.48
C GLN A 384 -11.73 -40.94 -11.49
N ALA A 385 -11.82 -41.26 -10.20
CA ALA A 385 -11.69 -40.26 -9.15
C ALA A 385 -10.34 -39.52 -9.31
N PRO A 386 -10.30 -38.21 -9.03
CA PRO A 386 -9.05 -37.45 -9.11
C PRO A 386 -7.98 -38.08 -8.22
N GLN A 387 -6.73 -38.04 -8.69
CA GLN A 387 -5.60 -38.45 -7.86
C GLN A 387 -5.38 -37.39 -6.79
N GLU A 388 -5.43 -37.81 -5.53
CA GLU A 388 -5.23 -36.94 -4.36
C GLU A 388 -3.88 -37.25 -3.71
N GLU A 389 -2.99 -36.26 -3.68
CA GLU A 389 -1.65 -36.36 -3.07
C GLU A 389 -1.53 -35.42 -1.88
N PRO A 390 -0.83 -35.81 -0.78
CA PRO A 390 -0.67 -34.93 0.37
C PRO A 390 0.21 -33.72 0.05
N VAL A 391 -0.13 -32.57 0.63
CA VAL A 391 0.63 -31.32 0.49
C VAL A 391 1.22 -30.95 1.84
N GLY A 392 2.54 -30.85 1.90
CA GLY A 392 3.28 -30.50 3.12
C GLY A 392 3.57 -29.01 3.22
N LEU A 393 3.67 -28.29 2.09
CA LEU A 393 3.92 -26.85 2.06
C LEU A 393 3.18 -26.17 0.91
N VAL A 394 2.57 -25.02 1.18
CA VAL A 394 1.97 -24.14 0.18
C VAL A 394 2.70 -22.79 0.16
N VAL A 395 3.27 -22.41 -0.98
CA VAL A 395 3.83 -21.10 -1.26
C VAL A 395 2.71 -20.22 -1.83
N LEU A 396 2.46 -19.08 -1.21
CA LEU A 396 1.43 -18.12 -1.63
C LEU A 396 2.08 -17.03 -2.49
N LEU A 397 1.67 -16.97 -3.76
CA LEU A 397 1.84 -15.80 -4.63
C LEU A 397 0.58 -14.92 -4.62
N SER A 398 -0.18 -15.01 -3.53
CA SER A 398 -1.39 -14.26 -3.23
C SER A 398 -1.34 -13.78 -1.80
N GLU A 399 -2.13 -12.77 -1.45
CA GLU A 399 -2.23 -12.37 -0.04
C GLU A 399 -2.93 -13.47 0.78
N PRO A 400 -2.53 -13.71 2.05
CA PRO A 400 -3.21 -14.64 2.92
C PRO A 400 -4.71 -14.36 3.09
N THR A 401 -5.13 -13.10 2.95
CA THR A 401 -6.53 -12.66 2.97
C THR A 401 -7.35 -13.23 1.81
N ASP A 402 -6.73 -13.45 0.65
CA ASP A 402 -7.41 -13.97 -0.55
C ASP A 402 -7.53 -15.49 -0.54
N VAL A 403 -6.65 -16.16 0.20
CA VAL A 403 -6.64 -17.61 0.33
C VAL A 403 -7.83 -18.11 1.12
N GLN A 404 -8.25 -17.40 2.16
CA GLN A 404 -9.43 -17.77 2.93
C GLN A 404 -10.03 -16.54 3.62
N PRO A 405 -10.74 -15.68 2.87
CA PRO A 405 -11.35 -14.49 3.44
C PRO A 405 -12.37 -14.88 4.51
N GLY A 406 -12.41 -14.11 5.60
CA GLY A 406 -13.30 -14.39 6.73
C GLY A 406 -12.80 -15.43 7.75
N HIS A 407 -11.69 -16.15 7.48
CA HIS A 407 -11.00 -16.93 8.51
C HIS A 407 -10.67 -16.02 9.69
N PRO A 408 -10.82 -16.43 10.97
CA PRO A 408 -10.59 -15.55 12.10
C PRO A 408 -9.25 -14.76 12.05
N SER A 409 -8.17 -15.33 11.52
CA SER A 409 -6.85 -14.66 11.43
C SER A 409 -6.73 -13.63 10.31
N THR A 410 -7.61 -13.66 9.32
CA THR A 410 -7.60 -12.73 8.17
C THR A 410 -8.83 -11.85 8.15
N LYS A 411 -9.88 -12.19 8.90
CA LYS A 411 -11.21 -11.56 8.87
C LYS A 411 -11.17 -10.05 9.07
N LEU A 412 -10.41 -9.57 10.05
CA LEU A 412 -10.30 -8.13 10.29
C LEU A 412 -9.55 -7.44 9.15
N ARG A 413 -8.47 -8.06 8.64
CA ARG A 413 -7.70 -7.54 7.51
C ARG A 413 -8.54 -7.51 6.24
N SER A 414 -9.25 -8.58 5.90
CA SER A 414 -10.22 -8.62 4.80
C SER A 414 -11.27 -7.52 4.94
N ALA A 415 -11.73 -7.20 6.16
CA ALA A 415 -12.66 -6.10 6.39
C ALA A 415 -12.02 -4.72 6.18
N ILE A 416 -10.79 -4.51 6.65
CA ILE A 416 -10.05 -3.26 6.46
C ILE A 416 -9.74 -3.04 4.97
N ASP A 417 -9.30 -4.08 4.26
CA ASP A 417 -8.98 -4.00 2.83
C ASP A 417 -10.24 -3.71 1.99
N GLU A 418 -11.36 -4.36 2.33
CA GLU A 418 -12.67 -4.07 1.75
C GLU A 418 -13.11 -2.63 2.04
N ALA A 419 -12.95 -2.15 3.28
CA ALA A 419 -13.28 -0.79 3.67
C ALA A 419 -12.46 0.24 2.90
N ARG A 420 -11.14 0.05 2.80
CA ARG A 420 -10.24 0.91 2.01
C ARG A 420 -10.65 0.95 0.54
N THR A 421 -10.96 -0.21 -0.04
CA THR A 421 -11.43 -0.30 -1.43
C THR A 421 -12.71 0.51 -1.65
N ARG A 422 -13.68 0.40 -0.72
CA ARG A 422 -14.93 1.18 -0.78
C ARG A 422 -14.70 2.67 -0.54
N ILE A 423 -13.83 3.05 0.39
CA ILE A 423 -13.46 4.46 0.63
C ILE A 423 -12.95 5.08 -0.67
N SER A 424 -11.99 4.44 -1.36
CA SER A 424 -11.47 4.96 -2.63
C SER A 424 -12.55 5.02 -3.71
N ALA A 425 -13.44 4.03 -3.79
CA ALA A 425 -14.56 4.04 -4.74
C ALA A 425 -15.52 5.21 -4.47
N TYR A 426 -15.83 5.49 -3.20
CA TYR A 426 -16.67 6.62 -2.80
C TYR A 426 -16.00 7.98 -3.05
N GLU A 427 -14.70 8.13 -2.77
CA GLU A 427 -13.96 9.36 -3.08
C GLU A 427 -13.93 9.66 -4.58
N GLU A 428 -13.76 8.62 -5.40
CA GLU A 428 -13.79 8.75 -6.86
C GLU A 428 -15.19 9.09 -7.37
N MET A 429 -16.23 8.51 -6.75
CA MET A 429 -17.62 8.85 -7.03
C MET A 429 -17.91 10.32 -6.64
N GLU A 430 -17.48 10.77 -5.46
CA GLU A 430 -17.64 12.16 -5.03
C GLU A 430 -17.06 13.13 -6.06
N LYS A 431 -15.81 12.91 -6.47
CA LYS A 431 -15.15 13.74 -7.51
C LYS A 431 -15.93 13.77 -8.81
N LYS A 432 -16.37 12.59 -9.29
CA LYS A 432 -17.14 12.47 -10.54
C LYS A 432 -18.46 13.21 -10.48
N GLU A 433 -19.18 13.11 -9.36
CA GLU A 433 -20.47 13.78 -9.19
C GLU A 433 -20.32 15.30 -9.06
N VAL A 434 -19.29 15.78 -8.34
CA VAL A 434 -18.96 17.21 -8.30
C VAL A 434 -18.66 17.77 -9.70
N MET A 435 -17.95 17.02 -10.55
CA MET A 435 -17.66 17.46 -11.93
C MET A 435 -18.89 17.50 -12.85
N LYS A 436 -19.90 16.67 -12.60
CA LYS A 436 -21.15 16.63 -13.41
C LYS A 436 -22.19 17.65 -12.96
N ALA A 437 -22.08 18.18 -11.75
CA ALA A 437 -23.11 18.98 -11.12
C ALA A 437 -23.38 20.31 -11.83
N SER A 438 -24.65 20.70 -11.91
CA SER A 438 -25.02 22.07 -12.26
C SER A 438 -24.64 23.04 -11.15
N ARG A 439 -24.20 24.26 -11.47
CA ARG A 439 -23.92 25.34 -10.48
C ARG A 439 -25.10 25.67 -9.56
N ASN A 440 -26.32 25.31 -9.99
CA ASN A 440 -27.55 25.57 -9.24
C ASN A 440 -27.95 24.42 -8.31
N GLU A 441 -27.28 23.28 -8.36
CA GLU A 441 -27.58 22.13 -7.51
C GLU A 441 -26.80 22.22 -6.21
N LYS A 442 -27.52 22.16 -5.08
CA LYS A 442 -26.96 22.15 -3.73
C LYS A 442 -27.56 21.01 -2.93
N SER A 443 -26.90 20.64 -1.84
CA SER A 443 -27.39 19.64 -0.91
C SER A 443 -27.74 20.26 0.42
N LEU A 444 -28.98 20.07 0.86
CA LEU A 444 -29.35 20.30 2.24
C LEU A 444 -28.79 19.16 3.10
N VAL A 445 -27.86 19.49 4.00
CA VAL A 445 -27.13 18.50 4.81
C VAL A 445 -27.51 18.55 6.29
N CYS A 446 -27.92 19.71 6.80
CA CYS A 446 -28.26 19.89 8.21
C CYS A 446 -29.33 20.97 8.42
N MET A 447 -30.05 20.87 9.54
CA MET A 447 -31.03 21.85 10.02
C MET A 447 -30.69 22.25 11.46
N LYS A 448 -30.59 23.55 11.73
CA LYS A 448 -30.34 24.11 13.07
C LYS A 448 -31.56 23.94 14.00
N ALA A 449 -32.75 23.93 13.42
CA ALA A 449 -34.02 23.75 14.13
C ALA A 449 -35.04 23.06 13.21
N LYS A 450 -36.09 22.48 13.79
CA LYS A 450 -37.21 21.95 13.03
C LYS A 450 -37.93 23.11 12.33
N VAL A 451 -38.16 22.96 11.02
CA VAL A 451 -38.94 23.91 10.23
C VAL A 451 -40.15 23.20 9.65
N GLU A 452 -41.32 23.81 9.77
CA GLU A 452 -42.55 23.39 9.13
C GLU A 452 -42.98 24.43 8.10
N PHE A 453 -43.40 23.98 6.92
CA PHE A 453 -43.74 24.84 5.79
C PHE A 453 -44.77 24.17 4.88
N LEU A 454 -45.38 24.97 3.99
CA LEU A 454 -46.23 24.48 2.92
C LEU A 454 -45.46 24.49 1.60
N ASP A 455 -45.75 23.55 0.72
CA ASP A 455 -45.35 23.67 -0.68
C ASP A 455 -46.36 24.51 -1.48
N THR A 456 -46.02 24.85 -2.72
CA THR A 456 -46.89 25.63 -3.62
C THR A 456 -48.22 24.95 -3.94
N ASP A 457 -48.31 23.64 -3.74
CA ASP A 457 -49.53 22.85 -3.94
C ASP A 457 -50.36 22.74 -2.64
N GLY A 458 -49.88 23.31 -1.53
CA GLY A 458 -50.55 23.35 -0.23
C GLY A 458 -50.35 22.10 0.64
N ASN A 459 -49.42 21.22 0.29
CA ASN A 459 -49.06 20.08 1.14
C ASN A 459 -48.15 20.53 2.28
N LYS A 460 -48.19 19.81 3.40
CA LYS A 460 -47.40 20.13 4.60
C LYS A 460 -46.06 19.43 4.54
N SER A 461 -45.00 20.14 4.90
CA SER A 461 -43.65 19.58 5.03
C SER A 461 -43.01 19.98 6.35
N SER A 462 -42.19 19.09 6.90
CA SER A 462 -41.30 19.40 8.02
C SER A 462 -39.88 18.87 7.80
N LEU A 463 -38.87 19.68 8.08
CA LEU A 463 -37.45 19.35 7.98
C LEU A 463 -36.78 19.54 9.33
N GLN A 464 -36.03 18.54 9.81
CA GLN A 464 -35.34 18.59 11.11
C GLN A 464 -34.17 17.61 11.22
N MET A 465 -33.30 17.83 12.20
CA MET A 465 -32.32 16.83 12.64
C MET A 465 -32.92 15.92 13.72
N LYS A 466 -32.84 14.60 13.53
CA LYS A 466 -33.24 13.60 14.54
C LYS A 466 -32.20 12.48 14.59
N GLY A 467 -31.57 12.29 15.75
CA GLY A 467 -30.53 11.27 15.93
C GLY A 467 -29.35 11.42 14.95
N GLY A 468 -28.91 12.66 14.68
CA GLY A 468 -27.84 12.96 13.73
C GLY A 468 -28.20 12.79 12.25
N LYS A 469 -29.47 12.52 11.92
CA LYS A 469 -29.95 12.42 10.54
C LYS A 469 -30.88 13.58 10.20
N LEU A 470 -30.73 14.11 8.99
CA LEU A 470 -31.70 15.02 8.39
C LEU A 470 -32.94 14.22 7.99
N ILE A 471 -34.10 14.61 8.50
CA ILE A 471 -35.38 13.97 8.23
C ILE A 471 -36.31 15.00 7.60
N TRP A 472 -36.86 14.66 6.44
CA TRP A 472 -37.97 15.36 5.83
C TRP A 472 -39.23 14.51 5.98
N THR A 473 -40.31 15.10 6.48
CA THR A 473 -41.64 14.50 6.47
C THR A 473 -42.54 15.35 5.59
N TRP A 474 -43.10 14.75 4.55
CA TRP A 474 -44.06 15.38 3.65
C TRP A 474 -45.43 14.74 3.87
N THR A 475 -46.50 15.54 3.87
CA THR A 475 -47.87 15.10 4.10
C THR A 475 -48.80 15.71 3.06
N ASP A 476 -49.46 14.84 2.28
CA ASP A 476 -50.43 15.22 1.26
C ASP A 476 -51.68 15.86 1.89
N LYS A 477 -52.12 17.00 1.34
CA LYS A 477 -53.25 17.76 1.92
C LYS A 477 -54.61 17.08 1.73
N ASN A 478 -54.78 16.28 0.69
CA ASN A 478 -56.06 15.69 0.29
C ASN A 478 -56.26 14.31 0.93
N THR A 479 -55.19 13.52 1.02
CA THR A 479 -55.23 12.14 1.53
C THR A 479 -54.72 12.02 2.96
N ASN A 480 -54.04 13.04 3.49
CA ASN A 480 -53.37 13.05 4.78
C ASN A 480 -52.32 11.92 4.95
N GLN A 481 -51.89 11.30 3.84
CA GLN A 481 -50.79 10.35 3.83
C GLN A 481 -49.47 11.08 4.04
N SER A 482 -48.58 10.51 4.87
CA SER A 482 -47.28 11.09 5.17
C SER A 482 -46.16 10.16 4.75
N GLU A 483 -45.16 10.73 4.08
CA GLU A 483 -43.93 10.04 3.71
C GLU A 483 -42.75 10.60 4.52
N ARG A 484 -41.86 9.72 4.93
CA ARG A 484 -40.62 10.08 5.62
C ARG A 484 -39.44 9.81 4.69
N ILE A 485 -38.63 10.84 4.53
CA ILE A 485 -37.49 10.89 3.63
C ILE A 485 -36.23 11.20 4.45
N ASP A 486 -35.21 10.35 4.32
CA ASP A 486 -33.92 10.53 4.98
C ASP A 486 -32.96 11.32 4.06
N GLY A 487 -32.32 12.36 4.59
CA GLY A 487 -31.37 13.22 3.85
C GLY A 487 -29.99 12.59 3.60
N PRO A 488 -29.12 13.25 2.82
CA PRO A 488 -29.22 14.64 2.33
C PRO A 488 -30.35 14.85 1.31
N ILE A 489 -30.82 16.11 1.16
CA ILE A 489 -31.91 16.47 0.24
C ILE A 489 -31.39 17.40 -0.85
N ARG A 490 -31.72 17.14 -2.12
CA ARG A 490 -31.30 17.98 -3.24
C ARG A 490 -32.11 19.28 -3.23
N TYR A 491 -31.44 20.42 -3.38
CA TYR A 491 -32.06 21.73 -3.60
C TYR A 491 -31.53 22.34 -4.89
N ASN A 492 -32.44 22.79 -5.75
CA ASN A 492 -32.08 23.50 -6.98
C ASN A 492 -32.34 25.00 -6.79
N ALA A 493 -31.28 25.78 -6.64
CA ALA A 493 -31.33 27.22 -6.40
C ALA A 493 -31.97 28.01 -7.55
N GLY A 494 -31.91 27.50 -8.79
CA GLY A 494 -32.53 28.14 -9.95
C GLY A 494 -34.06 27.98 -10.01
N THR A 495 -34.59 26.89 -9.46
CA THR A 495 -36.04 26.58 -9.48
C THR A 495 -36.70 26.73 -8.11
N GLY A 496 -35.91 26.79 -7.04
CA GLY A 496 -36.37 26.76 -5.64
C GLY A 496 -36.93 25.40 -5.21
N LYS A 497 -36.65 24.32 -5.95
CA LYS A 497 -37.24 22.99 -5.68
C LYS A 497 -36.34 22.14 -4.78
N LEU A 498 -36.95 21.48 -3.81
CA LEU A 498 -36.41 20.34 -3.07
C LEU A 498 -36.74 19.05 -3.82
N THR A 499 -35.80 18.13 -3.91
CA THR A 499 -35.96 16.87 -4.66
C THR A 499 -35.44 15.69 -3.86
N PHE A 500 -36.16 14.58 -3.93
CA PHE A 500 -35.74 13.29 -3.39
C PHE A 500 -36.09 12.17 -4.38
N GLY A 501 -35.11 11.30 -4.68
CA GLY A 501 -35.28 10.29 -5.72
C GLY A 501 -35.51 10.90 -7.12
N GLU A 502 -35.98 10.07 -8.05
CA GLU A 502 -36.22 10.49 -9.45
C GLU A 502 -37.61 11.11 -9.67
N SER A 503 -38.55 10.92 -8.73
CA SER A 503 -39.97 11.20 -8.98
C SER A 503 -40.58 12.33 -8.15
N TYR A 504 -39.85 12.85 -7.16
CA TYR A 504 -40.43 13.79 -6.20
C TYR A 504 -39.76 15.16 -6.24
N HIS A 505 -40.54 16.17 -6.61
CA HIS A 505 -40.10 17.56 -6.67
C HIS A 505 -41.09 18.47 -5.93
N TYR A 506 -40.61 19.16 -4.91
CA TYR A 506 -41.44 20.02 -4.06
C TYR A 506 -40.90 21.43 -4.06
N LYS A 507 -41.77 22.41 -4.27
CA LYS A 507 -41.39 23.82 -4.22
C LYS A 507 -41.98 24.43 -2.94
N PRO A 508 -41.16 24.78 -1.93
CA PRO A 508 -41.64 25.52 -0.77
C PRO A 508 -42.35 26.80 -1.21
N ASP A 509 -43.39 27.19 -0.49
CA ASP A 509 -43.97 28.53 -0.63
C ASP A 509 -42.98 29.61 -0.16
N VAL A 510 -43.30 30.89 -0.42
CA VAL A 510 -42.37 32.01 -0.17
C VAL A 510 -41.99 32.10 1.31
N GLU A 511 -42.97 31.93 2.20
CA GLU A 511 -42.76 31.99 3.65
C GLU A 511 -41.98 30.77 4.15
N GLY A 512 -42.27 29.59 3.60
CA GLY A 512 -41.57 28.35 3.87
C GLY A 512 -40.11 28.39 3.47
N LEU A 513 -39.80 28.91 2.28
CA LEU A 513 -38.43 29.06 1.80
C LEU A 513 -37.63 29.99 2.72
N LYS A 514 -38.20 31.12 3.13
CA LYS A 514 -37.55 32.06 4.05
C LYS A 514 -37.22 31.42 5.41
N LYS A 515 -38.13 30.60 5.94
CA LYS A 515 -37.89 29.84 7.18
C LYS A 515 -36.81 28.79 7.02
N LEU A 516 -36.79 28.08 5.88
CA LEU A 516 -35.74 27.12 5.56
C LEU A 516 -34.38 27.81 5.47
N GLU A 517 -34.29 28.95 4.78
CA GLU A 517 -33.05 29.71 4.61
C GLU A 517 -32.38 30.14 5.92
N GLN A 518 -33.17 30.43 6.95
CA GLN A 518 -32.68 30.82 8.28
C GLN A 518 -32.17 29.63 9.09
N ALA A 519 -32.70 28.43 8.83
CA ALA A 519 -32.46 27.25 9.65
C ALA A 519 -31.55 26.21 8.98
N TRP A 520 -31.45 26.18 7.65
CA TRP A 520 -30.70 25.16 6.95
C TRP A 520 -29.20 25.46 6.88
N GLN A 521 -28.43 24.38 6.74
CA GLN A 521 -27.05 24.42 6.30
C GLN A 521 -26.93 23.64 5.00
N MET A 522 -26.46 24.33 3.97
CA MET A 522 -26.29 23.81 2.62
C MET A 522 -24.83 23.42 2.39
N SER A 523 -24.64 22.39 1.58
CA SER A 523 -23.39 22.08 0.90
C SER A 523 -23.50 22.46 -0.57
N ASP A 524 -22.42 22.97 -1.13
CA ASP A 524 -22.30 23.24 -2.57
C ASP A 524 -22.04 21.95 -3.37
N HIS A 525 -21.85 20.81 -2.71
CA HIS A 525 -21.77 19.51 -3.37
C HIS A 525 -23.18 19.01 -3.76
N PRO A 526 -23.34 18.32 -4.90
CA PRO A 526 -24.59 17.65 -5.26
C PRO A 526 -24.88 16.49 -4.30
N ILE A 527 -26.13 16.04 -4.27
CA ILE A 527 -26.62 15.07 -3.27
C ILE A 527 -25.84 13.76 -3.29
N GLU A 528 -25.50 13.26 -4.47
CA GLU A 528 -24.75 12.01 -4.63
C GLU A 528 -23.28 12.15 -4.20
N ALA A 529 -22.68 13.33 -4.40
CA ALA A 529 -21.34 13.61 -3.88
C ALA A 529 -21.33 13.64 -2.34
N GLU A 530 -22.33 14.27 -1.71
CA GLU A 530 -22.42 14.26 -0.24
C GLU A 530 -22.71 12.87 0.33
N ARG A 531 -23.51 12.06 -0.35
CA ARG A 531 -23.73 10.65 0.03
C ARG A 531 -22.42 9.88 -0.02
N ALA A 532 -21.69 9.97 -1.12
CA ALA A 532 -20.39 9.30 -1.28
C ALA A 532 -19.39 9.76 -0.22
N ARG A 533 -19.26 11.08 -0.01
CA ARG A 533 -18.40 11.67 1.01
C ARG A 533 -18.72 11.16 2.43
N ARG A 534 -20.01 11.09 2.77
CA ARG A 534 -20.47 10.60 4.09
C ARG A 534 -20.12 9.12 4.28
N CYS A 535 -20.35 8.28 3.26
CA CYS A 535 -19.99 6.86 3.32
C CYS A 535 -18.47 6.67 3.48
N ALA A 536 -17.66 7.42 2.73
CA ALA A 536 -16.21 7.38 2.86
C ALA A 536 -15.76 7.79 4.27
N THR A 537 -16.35 8.85 4.82
CA THR A 537 -16.02 9.36 6.17
C THR A 537 -16.39 8.34 7.26
N GLU A 538 -17.59 7.77 7.22
CA GLU A 538 -18.02 6.77 8.21
C GLU A 538 -17.15 5.51 8.17
N LEU A 539 -16.72 5.06 6.98
CA LEU A 539 -15.79 3.94 6.85
C LEU A 539 -14.39 4.29 7.37
N ARG A 540 -13.88 5.49 7.10
CA ARG A 540 -12.57 5.94 7.65
C ARG A 540 -12.60 5.95 9.17
N GLU A 541 -13.61 6.58 9.78
CA GLU A 541 -13.79 6.61 11.23
C GLU A 541 -13.88 5.20 11.83
N ALA A 542 -14.58 4.28 11.15
CA ALA A 542 -14.68 2.89 11.60
C ALA A 542 -13.35 2.13 11.51
N VAL A 543 -12.55 2.34 10.46
CA VAL A 543 -11.20 1.75 10.32
C VAL A 543 -10.24 2.33 11.36
N GLU A 544 -10.27 3.64 11.56
CA GLU A 544 -9.46 4.35 12.55
C GLU A 544 -9.78 3.89 13.98
N SER A 545 -11.07 3.76 14.30
CA SER A 545 -11.53 3.23 15.58
C SER A 545 -11.02 1.80 15.83
N VAL A 546 -10.86 0.98 14.79
CA VAL A 546 -10.24 -0.35 14.91
C VAL A 546 -8.75 -0.24 15.19
N GLY A 547 -8.04 0.70 14.54
CA GLY A 547 -6.63 0.99 14.79
C GLY A 547 -6.35 1.46 16.22
N GLN A 548 -7.15 2.39 16.74
CA GLN A 548 -7.01 2.90 18.11
C GLN A 548 -7.27 1.83 19.19
N VAL A 549 -8.09 0.81 18.89
CA VAL A 549 -8.48 -0.26 19.83
C VAL A 549 -7.40 -1.34 20.02
N ILE A 550 -6.49 -1.51 19.08
CA ILE A 550 -5.38 -2.47 19.24
C ILE A 550 -4.26 -1.88 20.16
N GLY A 551 -4.29 -0.57 20.42
CA GLY A 551 -3.51 0.09 21.47
C GLY A 551 -4.26 0.14 22.82
N GLU A 552 -4.02 -0.83 23.70
CA GLU A 552 -4.36 -0.86 25.14
C GLU A 552 -5.82 -0.55 25.59
N ARG A 553 -6.80 -0.34 24.70
CA ARG A 553 -8.23 -0.24 25.04
C ARG A 553 -9.07 -1.21 24.22
N ASP A 554 -9.47 -2.32 24.85
CA ASP A 554 -10.47 -3.24 24.32
C ASP A 554 -11.77 -2.48 24.01
N SER A 555 -12.28 -2.61 22.78
CA SER A 555 -13.68 -2.97 22.68
C SER A 555 -13.96 -3.69 21.36
N LYS A 556 -14.39 -4.94 21.49
CA LYS A 556 -15.25 -5.66 20.53
C LYS A 556 -16.22 -4.76 19.72
N ASN A 557 -16.67 -3.63 20.28
CA ASN A 557 -17.57 -2.66 19.66
C ASN A 557 -17.02 -1.97 18.41
N ALA A 558 -15.73 -1.59 18.32
CA ALA A 558 -15.19 -0.88 17.15
C ALA A 558 -15.10 -1.79 15.92
N ARG A 559 -14.63 -3.02 16.11
CA ARG A 559 -14.65 -4.05 15.07
C ARG A 559 -16.07 -4.36 14.62
N ASP A 560 -16.98 -4.57 15.58
CA ASP A 560 -18.37 -4.87 15.29
C ASP A 560 -19.07 -3.69 14.60
N GLN A 561 -18.62 -2.44 14.83
CA GLN A 561 -19.02 -1.25 14.09
C GLN A 561 -18.54 -1.30 12.63
N LEU A 562 -17.25 -1.55 12.38
CA LEU A 562 -16.73 -1.70 11.01
C LEU A 562 -17.49 -2.77 10.23
N PHE A 563 -17.70 -3.95 10.85
CA PHE A 563 -18.47 -5.03 10.23
C PHE A 563 -19.94 -4.65 9.98
N ARG A 564 -20.51 -3.77 10.80
CA ARG A 564 -21.88 -3.28 10.62
C ARG A 564 -21.96 -2.32 9.44
N VAL A 565 -21.02 -1.39 9.31
CA VAL A 565 -20.96 -0.43 8.19
C VAL A 565 -20.78 -1.18 6.87
N LEU A 566 -19.79 -2.08 6.78
CA LEU A 566 -19.54 -2.87 5.57
C LEU A 566 -20.73 -3.75 5.17
N ARG A 567 -21.40 -4.39 6.14
CA ARG A 567 -22.59 -5.22 5.87
C ARG A 567 -23.81 -4.40 5.47
N ARG A 568 -23.95 -3.18 5.99
CA ARG A 568 -25.07 -2.30 5.65
C ARG A 568 -24.99 -1.88 4.18
N ASP A 569 -23.78 -1.57 3.71
CA ASP A 569 -23.59 -1.01 2.37
C ASP A 569 -23.68 -2.09 1.28
N ASP A 570 -23.20 -3.31 1.54
CA ASP A 570 -23.39 -4.48 0.66
C ASP A 570 -23.43 -5.77 1.49
N LYS A 571 -24.64 -6.20 1.84
CA LYS A 571 -24.87 -7.37 2.68
C LYS A 571 -24.47 -8.67 1.98
N GLU A 572 -24.78 -8.81 0.69
CA GLU A 572 -24.58 -10.06 -0.05
C GLU A 572 -23.10 -10.27 -0.38
N GLY A 573 -22.40 -9.24 -0.87
CA GLY A 573 -20.96 -9.30 -1.08
C GLY A 573 -20.21 -9.52 0.24
N TRP A 574 -20.59 -8.82 1.31
CA TRP A 574 -20.02 -9.04 2.64
C TRP A 574 -20.21 -10.49 3.14
N GLN A 575 -21.40 -11.07 2.96
CA GLN A 575 -21.65 -12.46 3.34
C GLN A 575 -20.80 -13.44 2.53
N ARG A 576 -20.71 -13.25 1.20
CA ARG A 576 -19.86 -14.08 0.33
C ARG A 576 -18.39 -14.03 0.76
N LEU A 577 -17.87 -12.84 1.05
CA LEU A 577 -16.50 -12.63 1.51
C LEU A 577 -16.25 -13.29 2.88
N MET A 578 -17.19 -13.15 3.83
CA MET A 578 -16.99 -13.57 5.22
C MET A 578 -17.34 -15.04 5.51
N GLU A 579 -18.13 -15.69 4.64
CA GLU A 579 -18.44 -17.13 4.77
C GLU A 579 -17.28 -18.03 4.33
N GLY A 580 -16.15 -17.48 3.89
CA GLY A 580 -14.95 -18.24 3.53
C GLY A 580 -15.19 -19.20 2.37
N LYS A 581 -16.12 -18.86 1.47
CA LYS A 581 -16.43 -19.64 0.27
C LYS A 581 -15.54 -19.31 -0.93
N GLN A 582 -14.62 -18.35 -0.77
CA GLN A 582 -13.61 -17.95 -1.75
C GLN A 582 -12.23 -18.50 -1.35
N GLY A 583 -11.33 -18.67 -2.33
CA GLY A 583 -9.99 -19.21 -2.11
C GLY A 583 -9.98 -20.72 -1.84
N VAL A 584 -9.26 -21.16 -0.81
CA VAL A 584 -9.06 -22.55 -0.37
C VAL A 584 -9.55 -22.71 1.07
N PRO A 585 -10.85 -22.98 1.28
CA PRO A 585 -11.44 -23.09 2.62
C PRO A 585 -10.78 -24.22 3.43
N GLY A 586 -10.39 -23.94 4.68
CA GLY A 586 -9.73 -24.89 5.57
C GLY A 586 -8.19 -24.82 5.57
N LEU A 587 -7.58 -24.07 4.63
CA LEU A 587 -6.12 -24.04 4.47
C LEU A 587 -5.45 -23.36 5.66
N LEU A 588 -6.00 -22.23 6.13
CA LEU A 588 -5.43 -21.53 7.27
C LEU A 588 -5.64 -22.30 8.58
N GLU A 589 -6.77 -22.99 8.77
CA GLU A 589 -6.97 -23.89 9.92
C GLU A 589 -5.98 -25.06 9.91
N ALA A 590 -5.68 -25.63 8.72
CA ALA A 590 -4.67 -26.67 8.60
C ALA A 590 -3.27 -26.14 8.92
N TYR A 591 -2.96 -24.92 8.49
CA TYR A 591 -1.71 -24.23 8.78
C TYR A 591 -1.52 -24.00 10.28
N TYR A 592 -2.48 -23.38 10.96
CA TYR A 592 -2.41 -23.14 12.41
C TYR A 592 -2.40 -24.45 13.21
N LYS A 593 -3.01 -25.54 12.72
CA LYS A 593 -2.89 -26.86 13.35
C LYS A 593 -1.55 -27.56 13.08
N GLY A 594 -0.62 -26.93 12.37
CA GLY A 594 0.69 -27.50 12.01
C GLY A 594 0.60 -28.69 11.05
N ARG A 595 -0.51 -28.81 10.30
CA ARG A 595 -0.76 -29.93 9.38
C ARG A 595 -0.30 -29.65 7.95
N VAL A 596 0.05 -28.40 7.67
CA VAL A 596 0.66 -27.92 6.44
C VAL A 596 1.52 -26.70 6.78
N LYS A 597 2.61 -26.50 6.05
CA LYS A 597 3.45 -25.30 6.13
C LYS A 597 2.98 -24.27 5.11
N VAL A 598 3.14 -22.98 5.40
CA VAL A 598 2.82 -21.92 4.44
C VAL A 598 4.01 -20.97 4.28
N ALA A 599 4.36 -20.68 3.03
CA ALA A 599 5.36 -19.66 2.68
C ALA A 599 4.66 -18.47 2.03
N ASN A 600 5.05 -17.28 2.51
CA ASN A 600 4.27 -16.05 2.64
C ASN A 600 3.02 -16.20 3.51
N GLY A 601 3.13 -16.93 4.64
CA GLY A 601 2.04 -17.13 5.60
C GLY A 601 1.63 -15.84 6.35
N PRO A 602 0.41 -15.79 6.92
CA PRO A 602 -0.08 -14.64 7.68
C PRO A 602 0.70 -14.41 8.99
N GLY A 603 0.69 -13.17 9.49
CA GLY A 603 1.19 -12.81 10.84
C GLY A 603 2.61 -12.25 10.90
N LEU A 604 3.07 -11.58 9.82
CA LEU A 604 4.40 -10.98 9.69
C LEU A 604 4.40 -9.56 9.08
N ILE A 605 3.22 -8.97 8.90
CA ILE A 605 3.00 -7.69 8.20
C ILE A 605 3.45 -6.50 9.04
N LEU A 606 3.55 -6.65 10.37
CA LEU A 606 4.08 -5.62 11.25
C LEU A 606 5.45 -5.11 10.81
N VAL A 607 6.21 -5.94 10.08
CA VAL A 607 7.56 -5.60 9.62
C VAL A 607 7.57 -4.65 8.42
N GLU A 608 6.48 -4.57 7.66
CA GLU A 608 6.37 -3.66 6.50
C GLU A 608 5.96 -2.23 6.91
N ASP A 609 5.70 -2.01 8.20
CA ASP A 609 5.33 -0.71 8.69
C ASP A 609 6.50 0.26 8.60
N LYS A 610 6.33 1.37 7.87
CA LYS A 610 7.44 2.33 7.68
C LYS A 610 7.87 3.03 8.97
N GLU A 611 7.04 3.04 10.02
CA GLU A 611 7.47 3.49 11.33
C GLU A 611 8.50 2.53 11.93
N LEU A 612 8.36 1.20 11.73
CA LEU A 612 9.36 0.22 12.16
C LEU A 612 10.71 0.43 11.47
N CYS A 613 10.70 0.76 10.18
CA CYS A 613 11.92 1.00 9.40
C CYS A 613 12.86 2.00 10.10
N SER A 614 12.31 3.02 10.77
CA SER A 614 13.08 4.03 11.50
C SER A 614 13.84 3.50 12.73
N TYR A 615 13.49 2.31 13.22
CA TYR A 615 14.13 1.63 14.36
C TYR A 615 15.03 0.46 13.95
N MET A 616 15.15 0.17 12.65
CA MET A 616 15.87 -1.02 12.19
C MET A 616 17.35 -1.01 12.52
N ASP A 617 17.98 0.16 12.53
CA ASP A 617 19.39 0.30 12.90
C ASP A 617 19.61 -0.09 14.38
N GLN A 618 18.71 0.34 15.29
CA GLN A 618 18.72 -0.07 16.69
C GLN A 618 18.38 -1.55 16.88
N LEU A 619 17.49 -2.10 16.04
CA LEU A 619 17.13 -3.51 16.09
C LEU A 619 18.28 -4.42 15.62
N ILE A 620 19.08 -3.98 14.64
CA ILE A 620 20.33 -4.66 14.23
C ILE A 620 21.30 -4.70 15.41
N GLN A 621 21.56 -3.56 16.04
CA GLN A 621 22.45 -3.47 17.21
C GLN A 621 21.93 -4.34 18.36
N HIS A 622 20.64 -4.32 18.64
CA HIS A 622 20.03 -5.08 19.73
C HIS A 622 20.06 -6.60 19.50
N TYR A 623 19.66 -7.07 18.31
CA TYR A 623 19.53 -8.50 18.06
C TYR A 623 20.82 -9.18 17.62
N LEU A 624 21.71 -8.45 16.95
CA LEU A 624 22.94 -9.00 16.37
C LEU A 624 24.19 -8.51 17.11
N GLY A 625 24.14 -7.40 17.85
CA GLY A 625 25.32 -6.81 18.48
C GLY A 625 26.30 -6.20 17.47
N GLU A 626 25.79 -5.83 16.28
CA GLU A 626 26.59 -5.36 15.14
C GLU A 626 26.20 -3.93 14.75
N GLU A 627 27.10 -3.20 14.11
CA GLU A 627 26.77 -1.93 13.46
C GLU A 627 26.04 -2.17 12.12
N PRO A 628 25.03 -1.33 11.77
CA PRO A 628 24.34 -1.46 10.50
C PRO A 628 25.25 -1.25 9.29
N ILE A 629 25.33 -2.25 8.41
CA ILE A 629 26.08 -2.17 7.14
C ILE A 629 25.37 -1.21 6.15
N LEU A 630 24.04 -1.28 6.12
CA LEU A 630 23.16 -0.37 5.38
C LEU A 630 22.23 0.32 6.40
N ARG A 631 22.32 1.65 6.49
CA ARG A 631 21.50 2.44 7.41
C ARG A 631 20.13 2.73 6.81
N THR A 632 19.11 2.83 7.65
CA THR A 632 17.83 3.40 7.21
C THR A 632 18.01 4.89 6.90
N ILE A 633 17.36 5.37 5.83
CA ILE A 633 17.28 6.81 5.55
C ILE A 633 16.70 7.57 6.77
N PRO A 634 17.23 8.75 7.16
CA PRO A 634 16.70 9.47 8.32
C PRO A 634 15.18 9.68 8.23
N THR A 635 14.46 9.15 9.21
CA THR A 635 13.01 9.05 9.25
C THR A 635 12.50 9.41 10.64
N ARG A 636 11.42 10.21 10.71
CA ARG A 636 10.75 10.61 11.96
C ARG A 636 9.25 10.32 11.86
N SER A 637 8.63 9.97 12.99
CA SER A 637 7.19 9.70 13.09
C SER A 637 6.44 10.94 13.56
N PHE A 638 5.31 11.27 12.92
CA PHE A 638 4.46 12.39 13.38
C PHE A 638 3.71 12.06 14.68
N ALA A 639 3.59 10.78 15.06
CA ALA A 639 2.95 10.38 16.32
C ALA A 639 3.74 10.80 17.57
N GLY A 640 5.08 10.81 17.47
CA GLY A 640 5.96 11.00 18.63
C GLY A 640 6.37 12.45 18.88
N GLU A 641 6.02 13.37 17.97
CA GLU A 641 6.61 14.70 17.92
C GLU A 641 5.56 15.78 17.58
N PRO A 642 4.97 16.44 18.59
CA PRO A 642 3.89 17.42 18.39
C PRO A 642 4.26 18.55 17.42
N ASP A 643 5.52 19.04 17.49
CA ASP A 643 5.99 20.17 16.68
C ASP A 643 6.41 19.78 15.25
N LEU A 644 6.41 18.48 14.91
CA LEU A 644 6.90 18.01 13.62
C LEU A 644 5.96 18.45 12.48
N ILE A 645 4.65 18.50 12.71
CA ILE A 645 3.68 19.02 11.73
C ILE A 645 4.01 20.47 11.39
N HIS A 646 4.24 21.30 12.41
CA HIS A 646 4.63 22.70 12.21
C HIS A 646 5.95 22.80 11.45
N SER A 647 6.97 22.06 11.89
CA SER A 647 8.31 22.06 11.31
C SER A 647 8.31 21.67 9.82
N VAL A 648 7.45 20.72 9.44
CA VAL A 648 7.35 20.20 8.07
C VAL A 648 6.49 21.09 7.18
N PHE A 649 5.32 21.51 7.66
CA PHE A 649 4.32 22.16 6.81
C PHE A 649 4.28 23.67 6.94
N ASP A 650 4.65 24.27 8.06
CA ASP A 650 4.48 25.70 8.29
C ASP A 650 5.77 26.50 8.00
N ILE A 651 6.92 25.83 7.93
CA ILE A 651 8.21 26.39 7.51
C ILE A 651 8.43 26.12 6.01
N PRO A 652 8.32 27.10 5.10
CA PRO A 652 8.40 26.86 3.65
C PRO A 652 9.74 26.31 3.18
N SER A 653 10.83 26.68 3.84
CA SER A 653 12.18 26.19 3.52
C SER A 653 12.40 24.71 3.87
N THR A 654 11.54 24.10 4.70
CA THR A 654 11.59 22.67 5.02
C THR A 654 11.07 21.81 3.88
N GLN A 655 10.02 22.23 3.18
CA GLN A 655 9.35 21.43 2.14
C GLN A 655 10.32 20.71 1.17
N PRO A 656 11.28 21.38 0.51
CA PRO A 656 12.13 20.68 -0.45
C PRO A 656 13.03 19.62 0.20
N ASN A 657 13.26 19.70 1.52
CA ASN A 657 14.16 18.79 2.23
C ASN A 657 13.48 17.53 2.78
N VAL A 658 12.18 17.33 2.52
CA VAL A 658 11.40 16.26 3.14
C VAL A 658 10.55 15.46 2.16
N VAL A 659 10.28 14.21 2.54
CA VAL A 659 9.29 13.34 1.91
C VAL A 659 8.31 12.88 2.98
N VAL A 660 7.03 13.21 2.84
CA VAL A 660 5.96 12.76 3.75
C VAL A 660 5.33 11.50 3.16
N LYS A 661 5.16 10.45 3.97
CA LYS A 661 4.59 9.17 3.53
C LYS A 661 3.57 8.65 4.53
N ARG A 662 2.52 7.99 4.05
CA ARG A 662 1.75 7.09 4.91
C ARG A 662 2.56 5.84 5.27
N VAL A 663 2.42 5.38 6.51
CA VAL A 663 3.10 4.19 7.02
C VAL A 663 2.62 2.90 6.35
N ASP A 664 1.33 2.82 6.03
CA ASP A 664 0.64 1.65 5.43
C ASP A 664 0.54 1.68 3.89
N GLY A 665 1.01 2.74 3.24
CA GLY A 665 0.92 2.89 1.79
C GLY A 665 1.81 1.90 1.02
N ARG A 666 1.33 1.34 -0.10
CA ARG A 666 2.13 0.56 -1.06
C ARG A 666 2.12 1.22 -2.44
N GLY A 667 3.14 0.95 -3.25
CA GLY A 667 3.17 1.34 -4.66
C GLY A 667 3.27 2.85 -4.91
N GLY A 668 3.84 3.62 -3.97
CA GLY A 668 4.10 5.05 -4.15
C GLY A 668 2.89 5.99 -4.01
N ASN A 669 1.70 5.45 -3.73
CA ASN A 669 0.52 6.20 -3.34
C ASN A 669 0.69 6.80 -1.92
N ALA A 670 0.06 7.95 -1.67
CA ALA A 670 0.18 8.69 -0.40
C ALA A 670 1.64 9.01 0.01
N VAL A 671 2.43 9.46 -0.98
CA VAL A 671 3.80 9.94 -0.82
C VAL A 671 3.89 11.35 -1.42
N TRP A 672 4.31 12.32 -0.61
CA TRP A 672 4.50 13.71 -1.00
C TRP A 672 6.00 14.04 -0.98
N VAL A 673 6.61 14.13 -2.16
CA VAL A 673 8.02 14.49 -2.32
C VAL A 673 8.11 16.01 -2.40
N GLY A 674 8.49 16.68 -1.31
CA GLY A 674 8.34 18.12 -1.21
C GLY A 674 9.17 18.91 -2.24
N ALA A 675 10.34 18.39 -2.65
CA ALA A 675 11.17 18.96 -3.72
C ALA A 675 10.55 18.90 -5.13
N LYS A 676 9.53 18.06 -5.31
CA LYS A 676 8.92 17.74 -6.62
C LYS A 676 7.47 18.19 -6.73
N LEU A 677 6.92 18.79 -5.68
CA LEU A 677 5.54 19.26 -5.62
C LEU A 677 5.46 20.78 -5.47
N PRO A 678 4.51 21.44 -6.14
CA PRO A 678 4.12 22.80 -5.80
C PRO A 678 3.72 22.91 -4.33
N ARG A 679 3.91 24.09 -3.73
CA ARG A 679 3.58 24.36 -2.31
C ARG A 679 2.16 23.95 -1.95
N GLN A 680 1.19 24.30 -2.80
CA GLN A 680 -0.22 23.99 -2.57
C GLN A 680 -0.49 22.47 -2.52
N GLU A 681 0.12 21.70 -3.42
CA GLU A 681 -0.04 20.24 -3.47
C GLU A 681 0.65 19.55 -2.29
N PHE A 682 1.80 20.06 -1.86
CA PHE A 682 2.47 19.56 -0.66
C PHE A 682 1.63 19.84 0.60
N LEU A 683 1.06 21.05 0.72
CA LEU A 683 0.21 21.43 1.85
C LEU A 683 -1.12 20.65 1.91
N ALA A 684 -1.55 20.02 0.81
CA ALA A 684 -2.70 19.12 0.83
C ALA A 684 -2.50 17.91 1.76
N ALA A 685 -1.25 17.53 2.06
CA ALA A 685 -0.96 16.48 3.04
C ALA A 685 -1.18 16.93 4.49
N ARG A 686 -1.01 18.24 4.79
CA ARG A 686 -1.07 18.77 6.16
C ARG A 686 -2.36 18.41 6.90
N PRO A 687 -3.59 18.65 6.37
CA PRO A 687 -4.82 18.27 7.07
C PRO A 687 -4.96 16.75 7.25
N LEU A 688 -4.40 15.94 6.34
CA LEU A 688 -4.40 14.48 6.47
C LEU A 688 -3.49 14.02 7.61
N VAL A 689 -2.28 14.58 7.69
CA VAL A 689 -1.31 14.31 8.77
C VAL A 689 -1.83 14.80 10.11
N ALA A 690 -2.48 15.96 10.16
CA ALA A 690 -3.04 16.51 11.39
C ALA A 690 -4.25 15.69 11.90
N ALA A 691 -5.00 15.05 11.00
CA ALA A 691 -6.11 14.19 11.36
C ALA A 691 -5.63 12.84 11.93
N GLU A 692 -4.60 12.22 11.33
CA GLU A 692 -4.10 10.90 11.72
C GLU A 692 -2.55 10.90 11.81
N PRO A 693 -1.91 11.60 12.76
CA PRO A 693 -0.44 11.73 12.79
C PRO A 693 0.29 10.39 12.86
N GLU A 694 -0.28 9.38 13.52
CA GLU A 694 0.23 8.01 13.58
C GLU A 694 0.19 7.24 12.26
N ALA A 695 -0.55 7.73 11.26
CA ALA A 695 -0.57 7.14 9.94
C ALA A 695 0.57 7.66 9.05
N PHE A 696 1.40 8.61 9.51
CA PHE A 696 2.41 9.26 8.69
C PHE A 696 3.81 9.30 9.32
N ILE A 697 4.80 9.26 8.43
CA ILE A 697 6.20 9.55 8.72
C ILE A 697 6.71 10.67 7.80
N VAL A 698 7.81 11.31 8.20
CA VAL A 698 8.59 12.19 7.35
C VAL A 698 10.01 11.66 7.22
N GLN A 699 10.51 11.60 6.00
CA GLN A 699 11.87 11.17 5.67
C GLN A 699 12.67 12.32 5.10
N ARG A 700 13.99 12.28 5.29
CA ARG A 700 14.91 13.20 4.64
C ARG A 700 14.82 13.04 3.13
N TYR A 701 14.61 14.13 2.41
CA TYR A 701 14.74 14.13 0.96
C TYR A 701 16.16 13.74 0.57
N THR A 702 16.28 12.87 -0.42
CA THR A 702 17.56 12.41 -0.93
C THR A 702 17.57 12.57 -2.43
N ALA A 703 18.55 13.31 -2.95
CA ALA A 703 18.83 13.35 -4.37
C ALA A 703 19.32 11.96 -4.82
N LEU A 704 18.44 11.24 -5.50
CA LEU A 704 18.68 9.88 -5.94
C LEU A 704 19.76 9.82 -7.02
N SER A 705 20.58 8.78 -6.98
CA SER A 705 21.60 8.52 -8.00
C SER A 705 21.02 8.39 -9.42
N LYS A 706 21.86 8.67 -10.42
CA LYS A 706 21.49 8.62 -11.84
C LYS A 706 22.38 7.70 -12.66
N VAL A 707 21.77 6.98 -13.62
CA VAL A 707 22.45 6.27 -14.71
C VAL A 707 21.96 6.91 -16.01
N ASP A 708 22.85 7.52 -16.79
CA ASP A 708 22.51 8.14 -18.08
C ASP A 708 21.32 9.12 -18.00
N GLY A 709 21.35 10.00 -17.00
CA GLY A 709 20.27 10.97 -16.74
C GLY A 709 18.96 10.35 -16.19
N GLN A 710 18.92 9.04 -15.96
CA GLN A 710 17.77 8.35 -15.39
C GLN A 710 17.96 8.18 -13.88
N ILE A 711 16.99 8.59 -13.07
CA ILE A 711 17.02 8.34 -11.62
C ILE A 711 16.78 6.85 -11.38
N THR A 712 17.48 6.26 -10.41
CA THR A 712 17.44 4.82 -10.17
C THR A 712 17.57 4.45 -8.70
N ASP A 713 16.95 3.31 -8.37
CA ASP A 713 17.11 2.61 -7.10
C ASP A 713 17.44 1.12 -7.31
N LEU A 714 17.65 0.43 -6.20
CA LEU A 714 17.95 -0.99 -6.12
C LEU A 714 16.98 -1.68 -5.17
N ARG A 715 16.81 -2.98 -5.34
CA ARG A 715 16.13 -3.86 -4.39
C ARG A 715 16.95 -5.13 -4.22
N GLY A 716 16.98 -5.65 -3.00
CA GLY A 716 17.74 -6.86 -2.65
C GLY A 716 16.84 -8.08 -2.38
N PRO A 717 16.47 -8.88 -3.40
CA PRO A 717 15.63 -10.07 -3.21
C PRO A 717 16.23 -11.07 -2.22
N ALA A 718 15.43 -11.51 -1.28
CA ALA A 718 15.78 -12.46 -0.23
C ALA A 718 14.55 -13.22 0.28
N PHE A 719 14.74 -14.23 1.13
CA PHE A 719 13.66 -14.76 1.96
C PHE A 719 14.14 -15.02 3.38
N ILE A 720 13.20 -14.96 4.31
CA ILE A 720 13.38 -15.18 5.74
C ILE A 720 12.49 -16.34 6.16
N THR A 721 13.02 -17.27 6.95
CA THR A 721 12.29 -18.45 7.44
C THR A 721 12.48 -18.66 8.93
N SER A 722 11.51 -19.31 9.56
CA SER A 722 11.62 -19.76 10.96
C SER A 722 12.66 -20.86 11.15
N SER A 723 13.08 -21.54 10.07
CA SER A 723 14.14 -22.57 10.10
C SER A 723 15.49 -22.02 10.54
N GLU A 724 16.28 -22.81 11.25
CA GLU A 724 17.69 -22.52 11.61
C GLU A 724 18.69 -22.99 10.54
N GLU A 725 18.21 -23.46 9.39
CA GLU A 725 19.06 -23.90 8.28
C GLU A 725 20.02 -22.78 7.85
N ALA A 726 21.31 -23.12 7.72
CA ALA A 726 22.31 -22.20 7.19
C ALA A 726 22.10 -22.02 5.68
N LEU A 727 21.66 -20.82 5.31
CA LEU A 727 21.40 -20.40 3.93
C LEU A 727 22.39 -19.30 3.53
N SER A 728 22.33 -18.84 2.29
CA SER A 728 23.30 -17.90 1.69
C SER A 728 23.43 -16.55 2.41
N GLY A 729 22.39 -16.10 3.11
CA GLY A 729 22.39 -14.90 3.94
C GLY A 729 22.51 -15.19 5.44
N GLY A 730 22.85 -16.43 5.83
CA GLY A 730 22.97 -16.89 7.22
C GLY A 730 21.79 -17.75 7.72
N PRO A 731 21.70 -18.01 9.03
CA PRO A 731 20.67 -18.90 9.59
C PRO A 731 19.25 -18.41 9.28
N GLY A 732 18.53 -19.21 8.51
CA GLY A 732 17.16 -18.94 8.10
C GLY A 732 16.98 -17.77 7.14
N VAL A 733 18.05 -17.33 6.46
CA VAL A 733 18.00 -16.23 5.48
C VAL A 733 18.74 -16.62 4.21
N ALA A 734 18.06 -16.60 3.07
CA ALA A 734 18.72 -16.67 1.76
C ALA A 734 18.64 -15.32 1.05
N ILE A 735 19.67 -15.02 0.26
CA ILE A 735 19.75 -13.76 -0.49
C ILE A 735 20.13 -14.01 -1.94
N SER A 736 19.53 -13.24 -2.84
CA SER A 736 19.93 -13.24 -4.24
C SER A 736 21.33 -12.62 -4.39
N PRO A 737 22.23 -13.26 -5.17
CA PRO A 737 23.50 -12.64 -5.55
C PRO A 737 23.32 -11.53 -6.60
N VAL A 738 22.12 -11.38 -7.16
CA VAL A 738 21.77 -10.35 -8.15
C VAL A 738 20.68 -9.45 -7.58
N LEU A 739 20.90 -8.14 -7.66
CA LEU A 739 19.92 -7.14 -7.24
C LEU A 739 18.95 -6.82 -8.36
N TRP A 740 17.83 -6.23 -7.98
CA TRP A 740 16.86 -5.66 -8.90
C TRP A 740 17.03 -4.16 -8.99
N GLY A 741 16.83 -3.56 -10.17
CA GLY A 741 16.99 -2.11 -10.35
C GLY A 741 15.81 -1.51 -11.08
N ARG A 742 15.34 -0.34 -10.62
CA ARG A 742 14.28 0.41 -11.29
C ARG A 742 14.79 1.78 -11.72
N GLY A 743 14.15 2.33 -12.74
CA GLY A 743 14.53 3.58 -13.36
C GLY A 743 13.34 4.42 -13.80
N VAL A 744 13.50 5.74 -13.73
CA VAL A 744 12.58 6.73 -14.30
C VAL A 744 13.38 7.90 -14.89
N PRO A 745 12.92 8.55 -15.97
CA PRO A 745 13.59 9.74 -16.49
C PRO A 745 13.60 10.87 -15.46
N ALA A 746 14.77 11.47 -15.21
CA ALA A 746 14.92 12.46 -14.14
C ALA A 746 14.04 13.71 -14.33
N ASP A 747 13.91 14.17 -15.58
CA ASP A 747 13.25 15.43 -15.92
C ASP A 747 11.72 15.35 -15.81
N SER A 748 11.14 14.15 -15.98
CA SER A 748 9.70 13.91 -15.85
C SER A 748 9.32 13.19 -14.55
N SER A 749 10.28 12.93 -13.67
CA SER A 749 10.05 12.18 -12.44
C SER A 749 9.44 13.07 -11.34
N ASN A 750 8.41 12.55 -10.68
CA ASN A 750 7.87 13.08 -9.42
C ASN A 750 8.76 12.80 -8.20
N GLY A 751 9.99 12.32 -8.41
CA GLY A 751 10.96 11.94 -7.37
C GLY A 751 10.77 10.54 -6.80
N LYS A 752 9.87 9.74 -7.37
CA LYS A 752 9.63 8.34 -7.00
C LYS A 752 10.12 7.45 -8.13
N VAL A 753 10.72 6.31 -7.78
CA VAL A 753 11.16 5.29 -8.75
C VAL A 753 10.09 4.21 -8.85
N ASN A 754 8.89 4.62 -9.27
CA ASN A 754 7.76 3.72 -9.45
C ASN A 754 7.61 3.38 -10.94
N ILE A 755 7.37 2.11 -11.26
CA ILE A 755 7.20 1.65 -12.65
C ILE A 755 5.97 2.30 -13.30
N SER A 756 4.94 2.65 -12.51
CA SER A 756 3.70 3.29 -12.98
C SER A 756 3.89 4.67 -13.62
N ASP A 757 5.00 5.36 -13.36
CA ASP A 757 5.25 6.74 -13.79
C ASP A 757 6.22 6.79 -14.99
N ALA A 758 5.86 6.10 -16.08
CA ALA A 758 6.71 5.88 -17.27
C ALA A 758 8.05 5.19 -16.97
N GLY A 759 8.12 4.46 -15.84
CA GLY A 759 9.31 3.77 -15.40
C GLY A 759 9.72 2.60 -16.31
N PHE A 760 10.85 2.04 -15.95
CA PHE A 760 11.47 0.88 -16.59
C PHE A 760 12.43 0.25 -15.59
N GLU A 761 13.08 -0.83 -16.02
CA GLU A 761 13.99 -1.58 -15.18
C GLU A 761 15.42 -1.50 -15.67
N PHE A 762 16.32 -1.68 -14.71
CA PHE A 762 17.72 -1.90 -14.96
C PHE A 762 18.04 -3.36 -14.68
N ALA A 763 18.65 -4.03 -15.66
CA ALA A 763 19.48 -5.17 -15.34
C ALA A 763 20.65 -4.67 -14.48
N VAL A 764 20.73 -5.13 -13.23
CA VAL A 764 21.85 -4.82 -12.34
C VAL A 764 22.98 -5.80 -12.60
N ALA A 765 24.19 -5.29 -12.72
CA ALA A 765 25.37 -6.11 -12.96
C ALA A 765 26.57 -5.63 -12.14
N THR A 766 27.42 -6.57 -11.75
CA THR A 766 28.72 -6.27 -11.15
C THR A 766 29.76 -6.17 -12.25
N ALA A 767 30.63 -5.16 -12.17
CA ALA A 767 31.74 -4.99 -13.09
C ALA A 767 32.81 -6.07 -12.86
N MET A 768 33.31 -6.65 -13.96
CA MET A 768 34.51 -7.48 -13.90
C MET A 768 35.70 -6.62 -13.46
N LEU A 769 36.48 -7.09 -12.47
CA LEU A 769 37.78 -6.48 -12.17
C LEU A 769 38.64 -6.52 -13.44
N CYS A 770 39.06 -5.33 -13.88
CA CYS A 770 40.00 -5.18 -14.99
C CYS A 770 41.44 -5.33 -14.50
#